data_AF-A0A350YS51-F1
#
_entry.id   AF-A0A350YS51-F1
#
_cell.length_a   1.000
_cell.length_b   1.000
_cell.length_c   1.000
_cell.angle_alpha   90.00
_cell.angle_beta   90.00
_cell.angle_gamma   90.00
#
_symmetry.space_group_name_H-M   'P 1'
#
loop_
_entity.id
_entity.type
_entity.pdbx_description
1 polymer ?
#
loop_
_entity_poly.entity_id
_entity_poly.type
_entity_poly.pdbx_seq_one_letter_code
_entity_poly.pdbx_strand_id
1 'polypeptide(L)'
;YLCDLCGEKKNKRINKILIKDMHLRSFFIAVIITLGIGIQSLNSQDIPQPFIEFTDHPWVDSVFRSLSPEERIGQLIWLEVHPGDDIEQYIRINDRIRKKHVGGIIFSGGSPERFVALVNYFQKVSEVPLFIIRENAIRPGLEMDSVIRFPSGIALSSVHNDELIGLMGKVVSEQYKRAGITVSFNSPGQPVNNEILFRESLLRNGIVAVSRDFPLSLKAGTFIPLSTGDPENTVKEIIEKVKKKIITQQEIDEQCRRILSAKYWAGLSQFIPVEEHNLRDELSKPSFEALVIDLYSNALTVIRNESSLIPVRDLKDLKTAVVAFNHNEINLFQKRVQDYLPADLFNIDPSDKTEAEKLAEKLKDYDLVIAGVFENADSSGLTRGSADISHFLEKTESTPKTILVYFGNPYLPGKTDQFAKADAILIAYEDNDYTQDLSAQLIFGGIGAKGTLQTGIPGIMAAGSGIMTKGNIRLSYALPENAGLSSARLYSRIDSVVNIGLEAKAYPGCEVMVARKGIVVFHKTYGYHTYEKHTPVWKEDLFDLASVTKVSSTLAGLMLLDSQGKFSVDNRLGDYLHDFRNTNKENLLMKDLLAHQAGMRDWIPFWKETVRTDSSFKRRTFSHEQSEHFPIKVADDLFIHKNYRKKIFEEIKKSPLGARKYVYSDLTFIISTGIIDNLAGEKWYEFVTENVYHKLGAYDICFNPLPKYPLERIVPTEYDSLFRRQLLHGTVHDEGAAMLGGISGHAGLFATANDLMKLMEMYRRMGEYGGEQIISRDVMERYTRVQFPENDNRRGLGFDKPYLNNGTLSPAETYPAPGAPPESFGHSGYTGTFVWMDPVNEITYVFLSNRVHPTRNNNLLSELRIRAGILQAVYDSIIF
;
A
#
# COMPACT_ATOMS: atom_id res chain seq x y z
N TYR A 1 14.76 15.67 71.84
CA TYR A 1 15.49 15.36 73.08
C TYR A 1 16.80 14.70 72.68
N LEU A 2 17.87 15.49 72.52
CA LEU A 2 19.02 15.60 73.46
C LEU A 2 19.85 14.30 73.45
N CYS A 3 20.99 14.25 72.75
CA CYS A 3 22.34 14.73 73.14
C CYS A 3 23.17 13.63 73.83
N ASP A 4 24.39 13.43 73.31
CA ASP A 4 25.64 13.22 74.06
C ASP A 4 25.84 11.92 74.85
N LEU A 5 27.03 11.39 75.16
CA LEU A 5 28.45 11.57 74.81
C LEU A 5 29.16 10.44 75.60
N CYS A 6 30.29 9.93 75.09
CA CYS A 6 31.36 9.24 75.83
C CYS A 6 31.00 7.91 76.54
N GLY A 7 31.85 6.88 76.63
CA GLY A 7 33.27 6.72 76.38
C GLY A 7 33.77 5.53 77.20
N GLU A 8 34.58 4.69 76.57
CA GLU A 8 35.60 3.79 77.13
C GLU A 8 35.25 2.73 78.20
N LYS A 9 35.54 1.46 77.85
CA LYS A 9 36.43 0.60 78.67
C LYS A 9 37.34 -0.26 77.80
N LYS A 10 38.65 0.05 77.89
CA LYS A 10 39.80 -0.74 77.43
C LYS A 10 39.89 -2.08 78.18
N ASN A 11 40.26 -3.18 77.50
CA ASN A 11 41.65 -3.69 77.55
C ASN A 11 41.85 -5.02 76.78
N LYS A 12 42.80 -4.94 75.83
CA LYS A 12 43.93 -5.87 75.58
C LYS A 12 43.65 -7.38 75.44
N ARG A 13 43.92 -7.90 74.24
CA ARG A 13 45.14 -8.71 73.98
C ARG A 13 45.38 -8.99 72.48
N ILE A 14 46.56 -8.58 72.02
CA ILE A 14 47.52 -9.32 71.18
C ILE A 14 47.31 -9.36 69.65
N ASN A 15 48.06 -8.49 68.98
CA ASN A 15 48.96 -8.71 67.84
C ASN A 15 48.76 -9.93 66.93
N LYS A 16 48.26 -9.64 65.71
CA LYS A 16 48.54 -10.22 64.37
C LYS A 16 47.27 -9.99 63.56
N ILE A 17 47.13 -8.94 62.74
CA ILE A 17 47.78 -8.78 61.43
C ILE A 17 47.53 -7.32 61.02
N LEU A 18 48.54 -6.46 61.15
CA LEU A 18 48.76 -5.41 60.15
C LEU A 18 49.25 -6.14 58.89
N ILE A 19 48.87 -5.64 57.71
CA ILE A 19 48.93 -6.29 56.38
C ILE A 19 47.65 -7.05 56.03
N LYS A 20 46.52 -6.33 55.92
CA LYS A 20 45.42 -6.78 55.04
C LYS A 20 44.48 -5.67 54.54
N ASP A 21 44.95 -4.43 54.46
CA ASP A 21 44.18 -3.29 53.93
C ASP A 21 44.81 -2.61 52.69
N MET A 22 45.82 -3.24 52.08
CA MET A 22 46.41 -2.81 50.80
C MET A 22 46.05 -3.70 49.60
N HIS A 23 45.31 -4.80 49.82
CA HIS A 23 44.90 -5.71 48.73
C HIS A 23 43.43 -5.58 48.33
N LEU A 24 42.56 -4.94 49.12
CA LEU A 24 41.13 -4.82 48.76
C LEU A 24 40.84 -3.62 47.85
N ARG A 25 41.60 -2.51 47.96
CA ARG A 25 41.53 -1.39 47.00
C ARG A 25 42.23 -1.69 45.67
N SER A 26 43.26 -2.53 45.70
CA SER A 26 43.94 -3.00 44.49
C SER A 26 43.13 -4.06 43.73
N PHE A 27 42.23 -4.80 44.41
CA PHE A 27 41.31 -5.73 43.74
C PHE A 27 40.10 -5.02 43.13
N PHE A 28 39.56 -3.96 43.75
CA PHE A 28 38.46 -3.19 43.14
C PHE A 28 38.91 -2.31 41.97
N ILE A 29 40.13 -1.79 41.98
CA ILE A 29 40.69 -1.08 40.82
C ILE A 29 41.14 -2.08 39.74
N ALA A 30 41.68 -3.26 40.10
CA ALA A 30 41.99 -4.29 39.11
C ALA A 30 40.75 -4.92 38.48
N VAL A 31 39.65 -5.11 39.21
CA VAL A 31 38.36 -5.61 38.69
C VAL A 31 37.65 -4.55 37.87
N ILE A 32 37.79 -3.25 38.16
CA ILE A 32 37.31 -2.17 37.26
C ILE A 32 38.23 -1.99 36.03
N ILE A 33 39.51 -2.35 36.13
CA ILE A 33 40.45 -2.38 34.99
C ILE A 33 40.38 -3.72 34.21
N THR A 34 39.78 -4.80 34.74
CA THR A 34 39.55 -6.07 34.00
C THR A 34 38.09 -6.35 33.65
N LEU A 35 37.10 -5.63 34.21
CA LEU A 35 35.76 -5.47 33.62
C LEU A 35 35.64 -4.21 32.74
N GLY A 36 36.67 -3.36 32.73
CA GLY A 36 36.89 -2.29 31.75
C GLY A 36 37.80 -2.66 30.57
N ILE A 37 38.37 -3.88 30.58
CA ILE A 37 39.12 -4.47 29.45
C ILE A 37 38.47 -5.81 29.14
N GLY A 38 37.22 -5.68 28.74
CA GLY A 38 36.36 -6.73 28.19
C GLY A 38 35.39 -6.13 27.19
N ILE A 39 35.74 -4.98 26.59
CA ILE A 39 35.36 -4.74 25.20
C ILE A 39 36.13 -5.83 24.47
N GLN A 40 35.52 -7.01 24.33
CA GLN A 40 35.72 -7.76 23.10
C GLN A 40 35.52 -6.70 22.03
N SER A 41 36.60 -6.35 21.35
CA SER A 41 36.56 -6.04 19.94
C SER A 41 35.63 -7.10 19.35
N LEU A 42 34.34 -6.79 19.29
CA LEU A 42 33.40 -7.47 18.43
C LEU A 42 34.06 -7.28 17.07
N ASN A 43 34.75 -8.33 16.64
CA ASN A 43 35.39 -8.39 15.35
C ASN A 43 34.35 -7.93 14.35
N SER A 44 34.49 -6.71 13.83
CA SER A 44 34.04 -6.43 12.49
C SER A 44 34.71 -7.50 11.65
N GLN A 45 33.96 -8.47 11.14
CA GLN A 45 34.53 -9.37 10.14
C GLN A 45 35.07 -8.46 9.03
N ASP A 46 36.39 -8.45 8.85
CA ASP A 46 37.01 -7.78 7.72
C ASP A 46 36.47 -8.47 6.48
N ILE A 47 35.43 -7.89 5.87
CA ILE A 47 34.88 -8.39 4.61
C ILE A 47 36.04 -8.41 3.62
N PRO A 48 36.42 -9.60 3.08
CA PRO A 48 37.55 -9.71 2.20
C PRO A 48 37.42 -8.71 1.06
N GLN A 49 38.44 -7.87 0.88
CA GLN A 49 38.44 -6.88 -0.18
C GLN A 49 38.95 -7.57 -1.45
N PRO A 50 38.08 -7.84 -2.43
CA PRO A 50 38.43 -8.66 -3.60
C PRO A 50 39.54 -8.00 -4.43
N PHE A 51 39.66 -6.67 -4.37
CA PHE A 51 40.66 -5.93 -5.13
C PHE A 51 42.10 -6.07 -4.61
N ILE A 52 42.32 -6.67 -3.43
CA ILE A 52 43.68 -6.84 -2.87
C ILE A 52 44.52 -7.79 -3.74
N GLU A 53 43.91 -8.76 -4.42
CA GLU A 53 44.65 -9.69 -5.29
C GLU A 53 45.27 -9.01 -6.53
N PHE A 54 44.86 -7.78 -6.85
CA PHE A 54 45.33 -7.03 -8.02
C PHE A 54 46.46 -6.04 -7.70
N THR A 55 47.03 -6.03 -6.49
CA THR A 55 48.11 -5.09 -6.13
C THR A 55 49.36 -5.21 -7.00
N ASP A 56 49.59 -6.40 -7.55
CA ASP A 56 50.71 -6.72 -8.45
C ASP A 56 50.25 -6.88 -9.91
N HIS A 57 49.03 -6.43 -10.24
CA HIS A 57 48.53 -6.49 -11.60
C HIS A 57 49.35 -5.59 -12.55
N PRO A 58 49.64 -6.00 -13.81
CA PRO A 58 50.48 -5.22 -14.73
C PRO A 58 50.03 -3.76 -14.94
N TRP A 59 48.71 -3.50 -14.94
CA TRP A 59 48.18 -2.15 -15.02
C TRP A 59 48.52 -1.32 -13.77
N VAL A 60 48.35 -1.89 -12.57
CA VAL A 60 48.70 -1.24 -11.30
C VAL A 60 50.18 -0.92 -11.27
N ASP A 61 51.02 -1.88 -11.65
CA ASP A 61 52.46 -1.72 -11.74
C ASP A 61 52.88 -0.61 -12.70
N SER A 62 52.25 -0.55 -13.88
CA SER A 62 52.53 0.47 -14.89
C SER A 62 52.19 1.86 -14.38
N VAL A 63 51.00 2.06 -13.82
CA VAL A 63 50.56 3.36 -13.30
C VAL A 63 51.38 3.75 -12.07
N PHE A 64 51.64 2.83 -11.15
CA PHE A 64 52.43 3.12 -9.95
C PHE A 64 53.85 3.60 -10.28
N ARG A 65 54.49 2.99 -11.28
CA ARG A 65 55.86 3.36 -11.71
C ARG A 65 55.92 4.70 -12.44
N SER A 66 54.82 5.15 -13.06
CA SER A 66 54.77 6.48 -13.67
C SER A 66 54.59 7.60 -12.65
N LEU A 67 54.13 7.29 -11.43
CA LEU A 67 53.90 8.28 -10.38
C LEU A 67 55.16 8.55 -9.54
N SER A 68 55.49 9.83 -9.37
CA SER A 68 56.47 10.33 -8.41
C SER A 68 56.02 10.07 -6.96
N PRO A 69 56.94 10.11 -5.96
CA PRO A 69 56.56 9.95 -4.56
C PRO A 69 55.47 10.92 -4.10
N GLU A 70 55.45 12.16 -4.61
CA GLU A 70 54.42 13.15 -4.29
C GLU A 70 53.07 12.83 -4.97
N GLU A 71 53.09 12.34 -6.21
CA GLU A 71 51.87 11.95 -6.93
C GLU A 71 51.23 10.69 -6.34
N ARG A 72 52.04 9.78 -5.77
CA ARG A 72 51.53 8.62 -4.99
C ARG A 72 50.79 9.07 -3.74
N ILE A 73 51.24 10.14 -3.08
CA ILE A 73 50.50 10.79 -1.99
C ILE A 73 49.20 11.40 -2.54
N GLY A 74 49.25 12.02 -3.71
CA GLY A 74 48.08 12.55 -4.43
C GLY A 74 46.95 11.52 -4.56
N GLN A 75 47.28 10.27 -4.86
CA GLN A 75 46.30 9.18 -4.98
C GLN A 75 45.55 8.88 -3.66
N LEU A 76 46.05 9.31 -2.50
CA LEU A 76 45.41 9.16 -1.20
C LEU A 76 44.46 10.34 -0.86
N ILE A 77 44.42 11.38 -1.68
CA ILE A 77 43.66 12.62 -1.43
C ILE A 77 42.41 12.64 -2.29
N TRP A 78 41.26 12.90 -1.67
CA TRP A 78 39.98 13.03 -2.36
C TRP A 78 39.42 14.45 -2.21
N LEU A 79 38.87 14.98 -3.30
CA LEU A 79 38.33 16.34 -3.36
C LEU A 79 36.81 16.33 -3.25
N GLU A 80 36.24 17.22 -2.45
CA GLU A 80 34.80 17.45 -2.47
C GLU A 80 34.40 18.36 -3.65
N VAL A 81 33.29 18.01 -4.29
CA VAL A 81 32.70 18.73 -5.42
C VAL A 81 31.20 18.83 -5.21
N HIS A 82 30.67 20.05 -5.21
CA HIS A 82 29.23 20.25 -5.25
C HIS A 82 28.79 20.51 -6.69
N PRO A 83 27.85 19.73 -7.25
CA PRO A 83 27.28 20.04 -8.54
C PRO A 83 26.56 21.39 -8.57
N GLY A 84 26.33 22.07 -7.45
CA GLY A 84 25.81 23.44 -7.42
C GLY A 84 26.86 24.53 -7.64
N ASP A 85 28.16 24.21 -7.57
CA ASP A 85 29.25 25.17 -7.60
C ASP A 85 29.33 26.00 -8.89
N ASP A 86 30.01 27.14 -8.80
CA ASP A 86 30.29 28.01 -9.94
C ASP A 86 31.47 27.50 -10.79
N ILE A 87 31.64 28.13 -11.96
CA ILE A 87 32.69 27.77 -12.92
C ILE A 87 34.09 28.00 -12.35
N GLU A 88 34.30 29.01 -11.50
CA GLU A 88 35.62 29.27 -10.90
C GLU A 88 36.05 28.12 -9.99
N GLN A 89 35.12 27.57 -9.21
CA GLN A 89 35.38 26.39 -8.38
C GLN A 89 35.72 25.17 -9.23
N TYR A 90 34.99 24.92 -10.31
CA TYR A 90 35.34 23.80 -11.22
C TYR A 90 36.71 23.95 -11.87
N ILE A 91 37.11 25.18 -12.22
CA ILE A 91 38.47 25.45 -12.71
C ILE A 91 39.51 25.12 -11.63
N ARG A 92 39.28 25.54 -10.38
CA ARG A 92 40.18 25.22 -9.25
C ARG A 92 40.27 23.72 -8.99
N ILE A 93 39.15 23.01 -9.02
CA ILE A 93 39.10 21.55 -8.85
C ILE A 93 39.86 20.86 -9.99
N ASN A 94 39.62 21.26 -11.24
CA ASN A 94 40.36 20.75 -12.40
C ASN A 94 41.87 20.96 -12.25
N ASP A 95 42.30 22.14 -11.84
CA ASP A 95 43.71 22.45 -11.60
C ASP A 95 44.33 21.55 -10.53
N ARG A 96 43.59 21.31 -9.43
CA ARG A 96 44.03 20.41 -8.36
C ARG A 96 44.11 18.96 -8.83
N ILE A 97 43.14 18.48 -9.60
CA ILE A 97 43.16 17.13 -10.19
C ILE A 97 44.41 16.93 -11.03
N ARG A 98 44.69 17.87 -11.94
CA ARG A 98 45.82 17.76 -12.88
C ARG A 98 47.19 17.96 -12.20
N LYS A 99 47.30 18.92 -11.26
CA LYS A 99 48.60 19.26 -10.64
C LYS A 99 48.96 18.37 -9.45
N LYS A 100 47.99 17.75 -8.79
CA LYS A 100 48.20 16.96 -7.56
C LYS A 100 47.88 15.48 -7.76
N HIS A 101 47.44 15.07 -8.94
CA HIS A 101 47.12 13.68 -9.28
C HIS A 101 46.24 13.05 -8.19
N VAL A 102 45.13 13.73 -7.86
CA VAL A 102 44.25 13.30 -6.77
C VAL A 102 43.65 11.92 -7.04
N GLY A 103 43.35 11.18 -5.99
CA GLY A 103 42.87 9.81 -6.08
C GLY A 103 41.40 9.69 -6.47
N GLY A 104 40.58 10.67 -6.11
CA GLY A 104 39.14 10.62 -6.29
C GLY A 104 38.42 11.92 -5.97
N ILE A 105 37.13 11.92 -6.27
CA ILE A 105 36.20 13.02 -6.06
C ILE A 105 35.00 12.51 -5.25
N ILE A 106 34.69 13.23 -4.18
CA ILE A 106 33.49 13.08 -3.37
C ILE A 106 32.48 14.09 -3.90
N PHE A 107 31.33 13.60 -4.34
CA PHE A 107 30.23 14.48 -4.73
C PHE A 107 29.23 14.62 -3.59
N SER A 108 28.67 15.81 -3.42
CA SER A 108 27.58 16.10 -2.47
C SER A 108 26.50 16.98 -3.12
N GLY A 109 25.25 16.54 -3.05
CA GLY A 109 24.11 17.17 -3.73
C GLY A 109 24.09 17.06 -5.27
N GLY A 110 23.09 17.68 -5.90
CA GLY A 110 22.97 17.87 -7.36
C GLY A 110 21.98 16.97 -8.10
N SER A 111 21.61 17.36 -9.32
CA SER A 111 20.78 16.52 -10.20
C SER A 111 21.63 15.40 -10.83
N PRO A 112 21.04 14.24 -11.16
CA PRO A 112 21.75 13.13 -11.81
C PRO A 112 22.47 13.54 -13.10
N GLU A 113 21.86 14.41 -13.91
CA GLU A 113 22.44 14.86 -15.17
C GLU A 113 23.71 15.69 -14.95
N ARG A 114 23.64 16.67 -14.03
CA ARG A 114 24.79 17.54 -13.75
C ARG A 114 25.90 16.77 -13.06
N PHE A 115 25.54 15.83 -12.18
CA PHE A 115 26.47 14.88 -11.57
C PHE A 115 27.23 14.10 -12.64
N VAL A 116 26.52 13.42 -13.55
CA VAL A 116 27.13 12.58 -14.59
C VAL A 116 27.98 13.38 -15.57
N ALA A 117 27.55 14.58 -15.97
CA ALA A 117 28.33 15.46 -16.83
C ALA A 117 29.67 15.85 -16.16
N LEU A 118 29.66 16.16 -14.86
CA LEU A 118 30.88 16.46 -14.10
C LEU A 118 31.75 15.23 -13.91
N VAL A 119 31.18 14.04 -13.67
CA VAL A 119 31.91 12.77 -13.65
C VAL A 119 32.66 12.55 -14.96
N ASN A 120 31.96 12.67 -16.10
CA ASN A 120 32.55 12.53 -17.43
C ASN A 120 33.67 13.55 -17.67
N TYR A 121 33.44 14.80 -17.29
CA TYR A 121 34.43 15.87 -17.42
C TYR A 121 35.68 15.59 -16.58
N PHE A 122 35.53 15.32 -15.28
CA PHE A 122 36.66 15.12 -14.38
C PHE A 122 37.45 13.84 -14.68
N GLN A 123 36.77 12.76 -15.08
CA GLN A 123 37.46 11.55 -15.53
C GLN A 123 38.29 11.81 -16.78
N LYS A 124 37.79 12.62 -17.74
CA LYS A 124 38.49 12.95 -18.98
C LYS A 124 39.76 13.78 -18.76
N VAL A 125 39.78 14.67 -17.76
CA VAL A 125 40.93 15.56 -17.50
C VAL A 125 41.98 14.92 -16.58
N SER A 126 41.65 13.81 -15.90
CA SER A 126 42.57 13.11 -15.01
C SER A 126 43.44 12.10 -15.77
N GLU A 127 44.74 12.11 -15.49
CA GLU A 127 45.69 11.16 -16.11
C GLU A 127 45.60 9.76 -15.50
N VAL A 128 45.41 9.69 -14.18
CA VAL A 128 45.04 8.45 -13.48
C VAL A 128 43.54 8.50 -13.21
N PRO A 129 42.75 7.48 -13.62
CA PRO A 129 41.31 7.48 -13.43
C PRO A 129 40.92 7.79 -11.98
N LEU A 130 39.90 8.62 -11.78
CA LEU A 130 39.45 9.05 -10.45
C LEU A 130 38.49 8.02 -9.88
N PHE A 131 38.55 7.82 -8.56
CA PHE A 131 37.38 7.30 -7.89
C PHE A 131 36.27 8.33 -7.86
N ILE A 132 35.08 7.89 -8.22
CA ILE A 132 33.85 8.67 -8.03
C ILE A 132 33.17 8.12 -6.78
N ILE A 133 33.11 8.95 -5.75
CA ILE A 133 32.75 8.55 -4.40
C ILE A 133 31.43 9.18 -4.01
N ARG A 134 30.62 8.40 -3.30
CA ARG A 134 29.40 8.89 -2.66
C ARG A 134 29.40 8.59 -1.17
N GLU A 135 29.01 9.61 -0.41
CA GLU A 135 28.72 9.50 1.02
C GLU A 135 27.27 9.01 1.22
N ASN A 136 27.01 8.34 2.35
CA ASN A 136 25.71 7.73 2.66
C ASN A 136 25.25 6.65 1.67
N ALA A 137 25.99 5.54 1.64
CA ALA A 137 25.79 4.39 0.74
C ALA A 137 24.34 3.94 0.54
N ILE A 138 23.51 4.11 1.55
CA ILE A 138 22.23 3.44 1.71
C ILE A 138 21.11 4.24 1.03
N ARG A 139 21.34 5.53 0.72
CA ARG A 139 20.28 6.44 0.25
C ARG A 139 20.76 7.35 -0.89
N PRO A 140 20.90 6.83 -2.13
CA PRO A 140 21.32 7.63 -3.28
C PRO A 140 20.48 8.91 -3.48
N GLY A 141 19.17 8.85 -3.22
CA GLY A 141 18.24 9.98 -3.32
C GLY A 141 18.32 11.07 -2.24
N LEU A 142 19.19 10.91 -1.22
CA LEU A 142 19.48 12.01 -0.29
C LEU A 142 20.34 13.08 -0.96
N GLU A 143 21.22 12.64 -1.85
CA GLU A 143 22.27 13.47 -2.42
C GLU A 143 22.08 13.68 -3.93
N MET A 144 21.42 12.76 -4.65
CA MET A 144 20.96 12.99 -6.02
C MET A 144 19.49 13.37 -5.97
N ASP A 145 19.15 14.59 -6.42
CA ASP A 145 17.75 14.95 -6.54
C ASP A 145 17.02 14.00 -7.51
N SER A 146 15.71 13.88 -7.38
CA SER A 146 14.87 13.08 -8.30
C SER A 146 15.18 11.57 -8.33
N VAL A 147 16.09 11.08 -7.49
CA VAL A 147 16.36 9.65 -7.28
C VAL A 147 15.58 9.17 -6.05
N ILE A 148 15.03 7.97 -6.15
CA ILE A 148 14.25 7.40 -5.05
C ILE A 148 15.05 7.31 -3.74
N ARG A 149 14.37 7.59 -2.63
CA ARG A 149 14.95 7.55 -1.29
C ARG A 149 14.59 6.23 -0.61
N PHE A 150 15.61 5.45 -0.30
CA PHE A 150 15.47 4.28 0.56
C PHE A 150 15.24 4.69 2.03
N PRO A 151 14.70 3.77 2.86
CA PRO A 151 14.52 4.03 4.28
C PRO A 151 15.84 4.39 4.98
N SER A 152 15.75 5.17 6.04
CA SER A 152 16.87 5.55 6.89
C SER A 152 17.53 4.33 7.54
N GLY A 153 18.76 4.50 8.02
CA GLY A 153 19.45 3.46 8.79
C GLY A 153 18.64 2.97 9.99
N ILE A 154 17.92 3.88 10.67
CA ILE A 154 17.06 3.55 11.81
C ILE A 154 15.87 2.69 11.37
N ALA A 155 15.17 3.04 10.29
CA ALA A 155 14.08 2.21 9.78
C ALA A 155 14.59 0.83 9.30
N LEU A 156 15.70 0.80 8.56
CA LEU A 156 16.34 -0.44 8.10
C LEU A 156 16.87 -1.30 9.24
N SER A 157 17.09 -0.71 10.42
CA SER A 157 17.50 -1.47 11.60
C SER A 157 16.46 -2.44 12.12
N SER A 158 15.21 -2.19 11.75
CA SER A 158 14.07 -3.00 12.14
C SER A 158 13.71 -4.07 11.12
N VAL A 159 14.36 -4.08 9.97
CA VAL A 159 14.11 -5.06 8.90
C VAL A 159 14.94 -6.32 9.16
N HIS A 160 14.24 -7.44 9.36
CA HIS A 160 14.83 -8.78 9.55
C HIS A 160 14.61 -9.67 8.33
N ASN A 161 15.07 -9.21 7.17
CA ASN A 161 14.94 -9.93 5.90
C ASN A 161 16.21 -9.76 5.05
N ASP A 162 17.10 -10.74 5.15
CA ASP A 162 18.40 -10.75 4.48
C ASP A 162 18.27 -10.66 2.95
N GLU A 163 17.22 -11.25 2.37
CA GLU A 163 16.96 -11.20 0.93
C GLU A 163 16.62 -9.77 0.48
N LEU A 164 15.75 -9.06 1.21
CA LEU A 164 15.42 -7.67 0.93
C LEU A 164 16.63 -6.75 1.09
N ILE A 165 17.45 -6.94 2.13
CA ILE A 165 18.68 -6.15 2.32
C ILE A 165 19.70 -6.44 1.21
N GLY A 166 19.86 -7.70 0.82
CA GLY A 166 20.72 -8.09 -0.30
C GLY A 166 20.26 -7.48 -1.63
N LEU A 167 18.95 -7.52 -1.89
CA LEU A 167 18.32 -6.92 -3.07
C LEU A 167 18.47 -5.39 -3.08
N MET A 168 18.31 -4.74 -1.93
CA MET A 168 18.60 -3.32 -1.77
C MET A 168 20.05 -3.00 -2.15
N GLY A 169 21.03 -3.74 -1.66
CA GLY A 169 22.43 -3.56 -2.04
C GLY A 169 22.68 -3.73 -3.54
N LYS A 170 21.97 -4.66 -4.19
CA LYS A 170 22.02 -4.86 -5.64
C LYS A 170 21.46 -3.66 -6.40
N VAL A 171 20.28 -3.17 -6.00
CA VAL A 171 19.62 -2.02 -6.63
C VAL A 171 20.45 -0.74 -6.47
N VAL A 172 20.96 -0.49 -5.26
CA VAL A 172 21.85 0.66 -5.02
C VAL A 172 23.12 0.54 -5.89
N SER A 173 23.68 -0.66 -6.04
CA SER A 173 24.83 -0.87 -6.94
C SER A 173 24.51 -0.56 -8.39
N GLU A 174 23.31 -0.92 -8.85
CA GLU A 174 22.82 -0.59 -10.19
C GLU A 174 22.70 0.93 -10.38
N GLN A 175 22.13 1.63 -9.41
CA GLN A 175 22.04 3.10 -9.42
C GLN A 175 23.43 3.75 -9.44
N TYR A 176 24.36 3.25 -8.61
CA TYR A 176 25.73 3.76 -8.54
C TYR A 176 26.49 3.56 -9.84
N LYS A 177 26.45 2.36 -10.42
CA LYS A 177 27.05 2.11 -11.73
C LYS A 177 26.45 3.01 -12.80
N ARG A 178 25.14 3.18 -12.80
CA ARG A 178 24.45 4.04 -13.77
C ARG A 178 24.87 5.50 -13.65
N ALA A 179 25.20 5.97 -12.45
CA ALA A 179 25.73 7.32 -12.21
C ALA A 179 27.26 7.42 -12.38
N GLY A 180 27.99 6.31 -12.57
CA GLY A 180 29.45 6.29 -12.60
C GLY A 180 30.11 6.32 -11.22
N ILE A 181 29.35 6.09 -10.14
CA ILE A 181 29.87 5.94 -8.78
C ILE A 181 30.56 4.58 -8.66
N THR A 182 31.75 4.60 -8.07
CA THR A 182 32.65 3.43 -7.97
C THR A 182 33.01 3.09 -6.53
N VAL A 183 32.89 4.06 -5.63
CA VAL A 183 33.17 3.90 -4.21
C VAL A 183 32.00 4.44 -3.40
N SER A 184 31.66 3.71 -2.34
CA SER A 184 30.58 4.06 -1.44
C SER A 184 31.03 3.96 0.01
N PHE A 185 30.73 4.99 0.81
CA PHE A 185 30.96 4.99 2.25
C PHE A 185 29.75 4.50 3.03
N ASN A 186 29.97 3.59 3.98
CA ASN A 186 28.90 3.08 4.84
C ASN A 186 28.17 4.22 5.57
N SER A 187 26.85 4.07 5.70
CA SER A 187 26.06 4.93 6.58
C SER A 187 26.04 4.37 8.00
N PRO A 188 26.27 5.20 9.02
CA PRO A 188 26.14 4.79 10.41
C PRO A 188 24.66 4.47 10.74
N GLY A 189 24.45 3.64 11.76
CA GLY A 189 23.12 3.40 12.36
C GLY A 189 22.33 2.21 11.83
N GLN A 190 22.96 1.28 11.10
CA GLN A 190 22.37 -0.04 10.80
C GLN A 190 22.87 -1.13 11.79
N PRO A 191 22.12 -2.22 11.97
CA PRO A 191 22.62 -3.43 12.62
C PRO A 191 23.81 -3.98 11.84
N VAL A 192 24.80 -4.49 12.57
CA VAL A 192 26.04 -5.04 12.00
C VAL A 192 25.74 -6.07 10.90
N ASN A 193 24.73 -6.92 11.07
CA ASN A 193 24.35 -7.90 10.05
C ASN A 193 23.85 -7.25 8.74
N ASN A 194 22.94 -6.27 8.84
CA ASN A 194 22.40 -5.57 7.68
C ASN A 194 23.51 -4.80 6.96
N GLU A 195 24.43 -4.18 7.72
CA GLU A 195 25.60 -3.51 7.18
C GLU A 195 26.50 -4.49 6.42
N ILE A 196 26.79 -5.68 6.99
CA ILE A 196 27.60 -6.71 6.33
C ILE A 196 26.94 -7.16 5.02
N LEU A 197 25.67 -7.55 5.06
CA LEU A 197 24.93 -8.04 3.89
C LEU A 197 24.88 -7.00 2.77
N PHE A 198 24.63 -5.75 3.13
CA PHE A 198 24.60 -4.64 2.19
C PHE A 198 25.97 -4.41 1.55
N ARG A 199 27.05 -4.37 2.35
CA ARG A 199 28.42 -4.21 1.86
C ARG A 199 28.87 -5.37 0.96
N GLU A 200 28.57 -6.60 1.35
CA GLU A 200 28.86 -7.76 0.49
C GLU A 200 28.11 -7.66 -0.84
N SER A 201 26.86 -7.19 -0.82
CA SER A 201 26.09 -6.98 -2.04
C SER A 201 26.73 -5.90 -2.93
N LEU A 202 27.17 -4.77 -2.36
CA LEU A 202 27.92 -3.75 -3.09
C LEU A 202 29.18 -4.33 -3.75
N LEU A 203 30.00 -5.06 -2.97
CA LEU A 203 31.24 -5.67 -3.46
C LEU A 203 30.98 -6.71 -4.57
N ARG A 204 30.01 -7.61 -4.38
CA ARG A 204 29.59 -8.59 -5.41
C ARG A 204 29.13 -7.91 -6.70
N ASN A 205 28.59 -6.70 -6.58
CA ASN A 205 28.13 -5.90 -7.71
C ASN A 205 29.16 -4.83 -8.12
N GLY A 206 30.45 -4.95 -7.78
CA GLY A 206 31.53 -4.11 -8.33
C GLY A 206 31.61 -2.68 -7.79
N ILE A 207 31.02 -2.41 -6.62
CA ILE A 207 31.17 -1.14 -5.90
C ILE A 207 32.13 -1.34 -4.74
N VAL A 208 33.15 -0.49 -4.63
CA VAL A 208 34.09 -0.50 -3.50
C VAL A 208 33.38 0.03 -2.25
N ALA A 209 33.23 -0.78 -1.21
CA ALA A 209 32.52 -0.42 0.02
C ALA A 209 33.49 -0.18 1.18
N VAL A 210 33.50 1.06 1.72
CA VAL A 210 34.47 1.53 2.72
C VAL A 210 33.76 1.99 4.01
N SER A 211 34.31 1.66 5.18
CA SER A 211 33.78 2.14 6.48
C SER A 211 34.42 3.47 6.91
N ARG A 212 33.62 4.38 7.48
CA ARG A 212 34.09 5.67 8.04
C ARG A 212 34.73 5.55 9.43
N ASP A 213 34.34 4.57 10.23
CA ASP A 213 34.66 4.50 11.67
C ASP A 213 36.04 3.91 11.99
N PHE A 214 36.88 3.74 10.98
CA PHE A 214 38.25 3.34 11.25
C PHE A 214 39.11 4.57 11.57
N PRO A 215 39.88 4.55 12.67
CA PRO A 215 40.73 5.69 13.04
C PRO A 215 41.77 5.95 11.95
N LEU A 216 41.98 7.24 11.65
CA LEU A 216 43.14 7.78 10.93
C LEU A 216 44.43 7.23 11.53
N SER A 217 44.89 6.10 11.00
CA SER A 217 46.07 5.40 11.45
C SER A 217 46.76 4.84 10.23
N LEU A 218 47.82 5.51 9.77
CA LEU A 218 48.78 4.95 8.82
C LEU A 218 49.54 3.72 9.38
N LYS A 219 49.19 3.23 10.58
CA LYS A 219 49.65 1.94 11.11
C LYS A 219 48.64 0.84 10.78
N ALA A 220 49.15 -0.15 10.04
CA ALA A 220 48.59 -1.47 9.78
C ALA A 220 47.18 -1.52 9.15
N GLY A 221 47.14 -1.67 7.83
CA GLY A 221 46.08 -2.43 7.17
C GLY A 221 44.87 -1.68 6.64
N THR A 222 44.58 -0.46 7.11
CA THR A 222 43.30 0.21 6.80
C THR A 222 43.36 1.15 5.58
N PHE A 223 42.28 1.14 4.78
CA PHE A 223 42.01 2.03 3.65
C PHE A 223 41.36 3.32 4.16
N ILE A 224 42.07 4.45 4.22
CA ILE A 224 41.44 5.75 4.49
C ILE A 224 42.10 6.85 3.65
N PRO A 225 41.35 7.49 2.76
CA PRO A 225 41.76 8.69 2.05
C PRO A 225 41.60 9.94 2.91
N LEU A 226 42.40 10.96 2.64
CA LEU A 226 42.29 12.26 3.30
C LEU A 226 41.33 13.14 2.49
N SER A 227 40.10 13.32 2.99
CA SER A 227 39.22 14.39 2.51
C SER A 227 39.77 15.71 3.05
N THR A 228 40.30 16.56 2.15
CA THR A 228 40.88 17.84 2.55
C THR A 228 40.46 18.96 1.61
N GLY A 229 40.15 20.13 2.19
CA GLY A 229 39.84 21.33 1.40
C GLY A 229 41.05 21.89 0.63
N ASP A 230 42.25 21.39 0.92
CA ASP A 230 43.51 21.83 0.31
C ASP A 230 44.52 20.67 0.13
N PRO A 231 44.52 20.03 -1.05
CA PRO A 231 45.48 18.97 -1.37
C PRO A 231 46.94 19.39 -1.25
N GLU A 232 47.27 20.66 -1.50
CA GLU A 232 48.66 21.10 -1.51
C GLU A 232 49.27 21.08 -0.11
N ASN A 233 48.51 21.57 0.86
CA ASN A 233 48.92 21.54 2.26
C ASN A 233 48.95 20.11 2.79
N THR A 234 47.99 19.26 2.40
CA THR A 234 47.97 17.84 2.79
C THR A 234 49.18 17.08 2.29
N VAL A 235 49.57 17.24 1.02
CA VAL A 235 50.78 16.61 0.47
C VAL A 235 52.01 17.06 1.27
N LYS A 236 52.15 18.38 1.53
CA LYS A 236 53.26 18.93 2.32
C LYS A 236 53.32 18.33 3.73
N GLU A 237 52.18 18.22 4.41
CA GLU A 237 52.12 17.63 5.75
C GLU A 237 52.54 16.17 5.78
N ILE A 238 52.14 15.38 4.78
CA ILE A 238 52.51 13.96 4.67
C ILE A 238 54.01 13.84 4.41
N ILE A 239 54.56 14.65 3.50
CA ILE A 239 56.01 14.69 3.24
C ILE A 239 56.77 15.05 4.53
N GLU A 240 56.29 16.01 5.31
CA GLU A 240 56.89 16.35 6.60
C GLU A 240 56.79 15.21 7.63
N LYS A 241 55.69 14.47 7.66
CA LYS A 241 55.55 13.26 8.49
C LYS A 241 56.53 12.15 8.06
N VAL A 242 56.75 11.97 6.75
CA VAL A 242 57.77 11.06 6.21
C VAL A 242 59.18 11.49 6.65
N LYS A 243 59.52 12.77 6.52
CA LYS A 243 60.81 13.33 6.97
C LYS A 243 61.03 13.14 8.47
N LYS A 244 59.98 13.32 9.28
CA LYS A 244 59.99 13.11 10.73
C LYS A 244 59.95 11.63 11.14
N LYS A 245 59.95 10.69 10.19
CA LYS A 245 59.86 9.23 10.40
C LYS A 245 58.63 8.80 11.20
N ILE A 246 57.55 9.57 11.11
CA ILE A 246 56.26 9.24 11.71
C ILE A 246 55.56 8.17 10.87
N ILE A 247 55.77 8.21 9.55
CA ILE A 247 55.33 7.24 8.54
C ILE A 247 56.48 7.01 7.54
N THR A 248 56.45 5.89 6.83
CA THR A 248 57.46 5.51 5.84
C THR A 248 56.94 5.69 4.42
N GLN A 249 57.85 5.86 3.45
CA GLN A 249 57.48 5.90 2.04
C GLN A 249 56.90 4.55 1.56
N GLN A 250 57.34 3.43 2.15
CA GLN A 250 56.81 2.12 1.84
C GLN A 250 55.32 1.99 2.21
N GLU A 251 54.91 2.51 3.38
CA GLU A 251 53.50 2.53 3.78
C GLU A 251 52.63 3.33 2.79
N ILE A 252 53.15 4.46 2.27
CA ILE A 252 52.46 5.26 1.24
C ILE A 252 52.37 4.47 -0.08
N ASP A 253 53.47 3.83 -0.48
CA ASP A 253 53.55 3.06 -1.72
C ASP A 253 52.58 1.86 -1.71
N GLU A 254 52.50 1.14 -0.59
CA GLU A 254 51.54 0.04 -0.39
C GLU A 254 50.08 0.52 -0.48
N GLN A 255 49.77 1.67 0.12
CA GLN A 255 48.42 2.26 0.07
C GLN A 255 48.07 2.78 -1.34
N CYS A 256 49.02 3.39 -2.03
CA CYS A 256 48.83 3.82 -3.42
C CYS A 256 48.53 2.60 -4.33
N ARG A 257 49.29 1.51 -4.18
CA ARG A 257 49.03 0.26 -4.93
C ARG A 257 47.65 -0.33 -4.65
N ARG A 258 47.18 -0.28 -3.41
CA ARG A 258 45.81 -0.72 -3.04
C ARG A 258 44.73 0.16 -3.67
N ILE A 259 44.92 1.48 -3.73
CA ILE A 259 44.00 2.38 -4.43
C ILE A 259 43.96 2.05 -5.92
N LEU A 260 45.12 1.88 -6.54
CA LEU A 260 45.20 1.50 -7.94
C LEU A 260 44.57 0.12 -8.19
N SER A 261 44.79 -0.87 -7.31
CA SER A 261 44.18 -2.20 -7.47
C SER A 261 42.65 -2.14 -7.35
N ALA A 262 42.12 -1.32 -6.45
CA ALA A 262 40.69 -1.05 -6.34
C ALA A 262 40.13 -0.32 -7.57
N LYS A 263 40.88 0.63 -8.16
CA LYS A 263 40.49 1.28 -9.44
C LYS A 263 40.44 0.27 -10.58
N TYR A 264 41.44 -0.60 -10.66
CA TYR A 264 41.48 -1.67 -11.67
C TYR A 264 40.26 -2.60 -11.53
N TRP A 265 40.00 -3.07 -10.31
CA TRP A 265 38.88 -3.95 -10.01
C TRP A 265 37.51 -3.32 -10.28
N ALA A 266 37.36 -2.03 -10.00
CA ALA A 266 36.15 -1.26 -10.32
C ALA A 266 35.99 -0.97 -11.84
N GLY A 267 36.91 -1.44 -12.68
CA GLY A 267 36.86 -1.27 -14.14
C GLY A 267 37.40 0.08 -14.65
N LEU A 268 37.93 0.94 -13.78
CA LEU A 268 38.38 2.29 -14.15
C LEU A 268 39.65 2.29 -15.02
N SER A 269 40.34 1.16 -15.17
CA SER A 269 41.49 1.01 -16.06
C SER A 269 41.15 1.24 -17.54
N GLN A 270 39.87 1.18 -17.90
CA GLN A 270 39.35 1.53 -19.22
C GLN A 270 38.29 2.62 -19.06
N PHE A 271 38.60 3.83 -19.54
CA PHE A 271 37.64 4.93 -19.47
C PHE A 271 36.50 4.72 -20.46
N ILE A 272 35.29 4.56 -19.94
CA ILE A 272 34.04 4.57 -20.67
C ILE A 272 33.20 5.71 -20.08
N PRO A 273 32.87 6.76 -20.86
CA PRO A 273 31.97 7.81 -20.39
C PRO A 273 30.62 7.22 -19.97
N VAL A 274 30.04 7.77 -18.91
CA VAL A 274 28.70 7.41 -18.44
C VAL A 274 27.67 8.03 -19.39
N GLU A 275 26.68 7.23 -19.82
CA GLU A 275 25.58 7.67 -20.68
C GLU A 275 24.74 8.78 -20.02
N GLU A 276 24.51 9.89 -20.71
CA GLU A 276 23.80 11.05 -20.16
C GLU A 276 22.28 11.00 -20.37
N HIS A 277 21.80 10.10 -21.23
CA HIS A 277 20.38 9.99 -21.56
C HIS A 277 19.62 9.07 -20.60
N ASN A 278 18.34 9.36 -20.36
CA ASN A 278 17.42 8.49 -19.59
C ASN A 278 17.85 8.20 -18.13
N LEU A 279 18.70 9.05 -17.55
CA LEU A 279 19.25 8.86 -16.20
C LEU A 279 18.17 8.74 -15.13
N ARG A 280 17.19 9.65 -15.12
CA ARG A 280 16.13 9.67 -14.09
C ARG A 280 15.32 8.38 -14.07
N ASP A 281 14.84 7.95 -15.24
CA ASP A 281 13.98 6.77 -15.36
C ASP A 281 14.72 5.48 -14.98
N GLU A 282 16.02 5.39 -15.31
CA GLU A 282 16.85 4.23 -14.95
C GLU A 282 17.29 4.22 -13.49
N LEU A 283 17.43 5.40 -12.87
CA LEU A 283 17.76 5.52 -11.45
C LEU A 283 16.53 5.40 -10.54
N SER A 284 15.32 5.59 -11.06
CA SER A 284 14.07 5.56 -10.30
C SER A 284 13.02 4.63 -10.94
N LYS A 285 13.43 3.39 -11.24
CA LYS A 285 12.53 2.37 -11.82
C LYS A 285 11.38 2.04 -10.85
N PRO A 286 10.16 1.74 -11.34
CA PRO A 286 9.06 1.29 -10.49
C PRO A 286 9.39 0.08 -9.60
N SER A 287 10.25 -0.83 -10.07
CA SER A 287 10.74 -1.96 -9.27
C SER A 287 11.58 -1.54 -8.06
N PHE A 288 12.27 -0.41 -8.13
CA PHE A 288 13.03 0.12 -6.99
C PHE A 288 12.10 0.75 -5.96
N GLU A 289 11.02 1.38 -6.42
CA GLU A 289 9.97 1.89 -5.53
C GLU A 289 9.20 0.79 -4.83
N ALA A 290 8.87 -0.29 -5.54
CA ALA A 290 8.28 -1.47 -4.94
C ALA A 290 9.14 -2.06 -3.83
N LEU A 291 10.48 -2.07 -4.03
CA LEU A 291 11.42 -2.49 -2.99
C LEU A 291 11.42 -1.54 -1.78
N VAL A 292 11.30 -0.23 -1.99
CA VAL A 292 11.17 0.75 -0.88
C VAL A 292 9.90 0.49 -0.07
N ILE A 293 8.77 0.22 -0.74
CA ILE A 293 7.51 -0.18 -0.09
C ILE A 293 7.70 -1.46 0.74
N ASP A 294 8.35 -2.48 0.18
CA ASP A 294 8.62 -3.73 0.89
C ASP A 294 9.52 -3.51 2.11
N LEU A 295 10.56 -2.68 1.99
CA LEU A 295 11.46 -2.35 3.10
C LEU A 295 10.73 -1.60 4.23
N TYR A 296 9.95 -0.56 3.93
CA TYR A 296 9.15 0.13 4.95
C TYR A 296 8.12 -0.80 5.57
N SER A 297 7.42 -1.62 4.77
CA SER A 297 6.46 -2.60 5.29
C SER A 297 7.11 -3.60 6.26
N ASN A 298 8.36 -4.00 6.02
CA ASN A 298 9.10 -4.88 6.92
C ASN A 298 9.71 -4.12 8.12
N ALA A 299 9.88 -2.80 8.03
CA ALA A 299 10.40 -1.97 9.11
C ALA A 299 9.36 -1.64 10.19
N LEU A 300 8.09 -1.40 9.79
CA LEU A 300 7.02 -1.01 10.71
C LEU A 300 6.93 -1.95 11.92
N THR A 301 6.98 -1.36 13.12
CA THR A 301 7.11 -2.11 14.38
C THR A 301 5.97 -1.78 15.32
N VAL A 302 5.16 -2.79 15.67
CA VAL A 302 4.19 -2.68 16.76
C VAL A 302 4.91 -3.00 18.07
N ILE A 303 4.99 -2.05 18.99
CA ILE A 303 5.69 -2.25 20.29
C ILE A 303 4.72 -2.54 21.43
N ARG A 304 3.44 -2.27 21.22
CA ARG A 304 2.35 -2.57 22.17
C ARG A 304 1.07 -2.92 21.42
N ASN A 305 0.33 -3.90 21.90
CA ASN A 305 -0.89 -4.38 21.26
C ASN A 305 -1.83 -5.08 22.27
N GLU A 306 -2.35 -4.33 23.23
CA GLU A 306 -3.27 -4.84 24.26
C GLU A 306 -4.50 -5.47 23.61
N SER A 307 -4.92 -6.61 24.15
CA SER A 307 -6.06 -7.39 23.64
C SER A 307 -6.00 -7.71 22.13
N SER A 308 -4.81 -7.68 21.52
CA SER A 308 -4.63 -7.86 20.06
C SER A 308 -5.45 -6.88 19.21
N LEU A 309 -5.50 -5.61 19.62
CA LEU A 309 -6.24 -4.55 18.93
C LEU A 309 -5.82 -4.35 17.46
N ILE A 310 -4.53 -4.52 17.14
CA ILE A 310 -4.00 -4.52 15.77
C ILE A 310 -3.78 -5.97 15.30
N PRO A 311 -4.33 -6.40 14.16
CA PRO A 311 -5.21 -5.63 13.27
C PRO A 311 -6.61 -5.44 13.85
N VAL A 312 -7.23 -4.29 13.57
CA VAL A 312 -8.59 -3.95 14.02
C VAL A 312 -9.59 -4.92 13.40
N ARG A 313 -10.41 -5.54 14.26
CA ARG A 313 -11.47 -6.49 13.89
C ARG A 313 -12.83 -5.91 14.25
N ASP A 314 -13.89 -6.61 13.84
CA ASP A 314 -15.27 -6.27 14.17
C ASP A 314 -15.62 -4.83 13.77
N LEU A 315 -15.41 -4.51 12.49
CA LEU A 315 -15.59 -3.15 11.95
C LEU A 315 -17.04 -2.67 11.97
N LYS A 316 -17.99 -3.61 12.10
CA LYS A 316 -19.41 -3.31 12.18
C LYS A 316 -19.67 -2.42 13.40
N ASP A 317 -20.41 -1.35 13.16
CA ASP A 317 -20.83 -0.34 14.13
C ASP A 317 -19.67 0.39 14.86
N LEU A 318 -18.42 0.19 14.43
CA LEU A 318 -17.25 0.77 15.09
C LEU A 318 -17.14 2.27 14.78
N LYS A 319 -17.48 3.12 15.75
CA LYS A 319 -17.36 4.57 15.59
C LYS A 319 -15.90 4.99 15.78
N THR A 320 -15.27 5.43 14.68
CA THR A 320 -13.83 5.68 14.63
C THR A 320 -13.50 7.15 14.43
N ALA A 321 -12.53 7.66 15.18
CA ALA A 321 -11.92 8.97 14.98
C ALA A 321 -10.43 8.81 14.61
N VAL A 322 -9.95 9.59 13.65
CA VAL A 322 -8.53 9.67 13.30
C VAL A 322 -8.00 11.07 13.56
N VAL A 323 -7.02 11.17 14.46
CA VAL A 323 -6.43 12.44 14.89
C VAL A 323 -5.00 12.52 14.35
N ALA A 324 -4.69 13.59 13.61
CA ALA A 324 -3.34 13.91 13.18
C ALA A 324 -2.78 15.08 14.00
N PHE A 325 -1.74 14.81 14.79
CA PHE A 325 -1.02 15.82 15.57
C PHE A 325 0.09 16.46 14.72
N ASN A 326 0.31 17.77 14.86
CA ASN A 326 1.27 18.55 14.06
C ASN A 326 0.96 18.59 12.55
N HIS A 327 -0.30 18.43 12.18
CA HIS A 327 -0.78 18.65 10.82
C HIS A 327 -1.95 19.63 10.81
N ASN A 328 -2.05 20.41 9.73
CA ASN A 328 -3.13 21.37 9.53
C ASN A 328 -4.13 20.92 8.44
N GLU A 329 -3.77 19.92 7.64
CA GLU A 329 -4.56 19.40 6.52
C GLU A 329 -4.72 17.89 6.59
N ILE A 330 -5.76 17.37 5.95
CA ILE A 330 -6.03 15.93 5.91
C ILE A 330 -4.91 15.21 5.13
N ASN A 331 -4.17 14.33 5.81
CA ASN A 331 -3.00 13.64 5.27
C ASN A 331 -3.32 12.26 4.67
N LEU A 332 -2.30 11.61 4.10
CA LEU A 332 -2.46 10.32 3.42
C LEU A 332 -2.84 9.20 4.42
N PHE A 333 -2.28 9.23 5.63
CA PHE A 333 -2.63 8.28 6.69
C PHE A 333 -4.13 8.31 6.99
N GLN A 334 -4.71 9.49 7.22
CA GLN A 334 -6.15 9.66 7.47
C GLN A 334 -7.01 9.17 6.31
N LYS A 335 -6.64 9.52 5.06
CA LYS A 335 -7.36 9.06 3.86
C LYS A 335 -7.32 7.54 3.72
N ARG A 336 -6.15 6.92 3.96
CA ARG A 336 -6.01 5.46 3.88
C ARG A 336 -6.82 4.73 4.96
N VAL A 337 -6.99 5.32 6.15
CA VAL A 337 -7.90 4.75 7.16
C VAL A 337 -9.35 4.70 6.63
N GLN A 338 -9.81 5.75 5.95
CA GLN A 338 -11.15 5.81 5.38
C GLN A 338 -11.41 4.75 4.30
N ASP A 339 -10.35 4.27 3.62
CA ASP A 339 -10.48 3.16 2.68
C ASP A 339 -10.87 1.83 3.36
N TYR A 340 -10.66 1.67 4.67
CA TYR A 340 -11.03 0.46 5.41
C TYR A 340 -12.40 0.58 6.10
N LEU A 341 -12.72 1.75 6.66
CA LEU A 341 -14.01 2.02 7.32
C LEU A 341 -14.27 3.53 7.44
N PRO A 342 -15.53 3.96 7.61
CA PRO A 342 -15.85 5.35 7.91
C PRO A 342 -15.14 5.84 9.17
N ALA A 343 -14.54 7.03 9.11
CA ALA A 343 -13.93 7.67 10.25
C ALA A 343 -14.04 9.19 10.18
N ASP A 344 -14.27 9.82 11.34
CA ASP A 344 -14.20 11.27 11.49
C ASP A 344 -12.74 11.71 11.61
N LEU A 345 -12.34 12.72 10.84
CA LEU A 345 -10.95 13.15 10.74
C LEU A 345 -10.74 14.46 11.49
N PHE A 346 -9.68 14.51 12.30
CA PHE A 346 -9.30 15.65 13.13
C PHE A 346 -7.82 15.98 12.93
N ASN A 347 -7.52 17.27 12.89
CA ASN A 347 -6.17 17.81 12.82
C ASN A 347 -5.98 18.74 14.01
N ILE A 348 -4.84 18.67 14.68
CA ILE A 348 -4.60 19.46 15.88
C ILE A 348 -3.13 19.84 16.05
N ASP A 349 -2.90 21.10 16.43
CA ASP A 349 -1.63 21.53 17.01
C ASP A 349 -1.64 21.20 18.51
N PRO A 350 -0.80 20.26 18.99
CA PRO A 350 -0.78 19.86 20.39
C PRO A 350 -0.36 20.98 21.35
N SER A 351 0.18 22.09 20.86
CA SER A 351 0.48 23.27 21.68
C SER A 351 -0.77 24.06 22.08
N ASP A 352 -1.89 23.94 21.33
CA ASP A 352 -3.18 24.51 21.72
C ASP A 352 -3.90 23.61 22.74
N LYS A 353 -3.62 23.85 24.01
CA LYS A 353 -4.22 23.10 25.12
C LYS A 353 -5.74 23.19 25.18
N THR A 354 -6.33 24.30 24.73
CA THR A 354 -7.79 24.51 24.79
C THR A 354 -8.49 23.71 23.71
N GLU A 355 -7.94 23.70 22.50
CA GLU A 355 -8.42 22.85 21.42
C GLU A 355 -8.25 21.36 21.76
N ALA A 356 -7.10 20.98 22.34
CA ALA A 356 -6.83 19.61 22.77
C ALA A 356 -7.84 19.11 23.81
N GLU A 357 -8.22 19.95 24.78
CA GLU A 357 -9.25 19.61 25.77
C GLU A 357 -10.64 19.42 25.14
N LYS A 358 -11.03 20.31 24.22
CA LYS A 358 -12.31 20.20 23.50
C LYS A 358 -12.37 18.94 22.65
N LEU A 359 -11.28 18.64 21.94
CA LEU A 359 -11.19 17.43 21.12
C LEU A 359 -11.22 16.19 22.01
N ALA A 360 -10.44 16.13 23.09
CA ALA A 360 -10.44 15.00 24.03
C ALA A 360 -11.84 14.71 24.59
N GLU A 361 -12.64 15.74 24.91
CA GLU A 361 -14.03 15.56 25.35
C GLU A 361 -14.89 14.96 24.23
N LYS A 362 -14.78 15.49 23.00
CA LYS A 362 -15.51 14.97 21.83
C LYS A 362 -15.16 13.50 21.53
N LEU A 363 -13.90 13.12 21.74
CA LEU A 363 -13.42 11.77 21.43
C LEU A 363 -13.99 10.69 22.36
N LYS A 364 -14.58 11.05 23.51
CA LYS A 364 -15.27 10.10 24.40
C LYS A 364 -16.47 9.41 23.74
N ASP A 365 -17.05 10.03 22.71
CA ASP A 365 -18.21 9.50 21.99
C ASP A 365 -17.85 8.46 20.92
N TYR A 366 -16.57 8.08 20.78
CA TYR A 366 -16.09 7.11 19.80
C TYR A 366 -15.75 5.78 20.48
N ASP A 367 -15.63 4.71 19.70
CA ASP A 367 -15.23 3.37 20.16
C ASP A 367 -13.72 3.13 19.95
N LEU A 368 -13.16 3.76 18.91
CA LEU A 368 -11.76 3.66 18.52
C LEU A 368 -11.22 5.04 18.14
N VAL A 369 -10.06 5.39 18.72
CA VAL A 369 -9.28 6.57 18.34
C VAL A 369 -7.94 6.11 17.75
N ILE A 370 -7.65 6.56 16.53
CA ILE A 370 -6.37 6.34 15.87
C ILE A 370 -5.62 7.67 15.83
N ALA A 371 -4.55 7.79 16.62
CA ALA A 371 -3.77 9.00 16.79
C ALA A 371 -2.43 8.89 16.03
N GLY A 372 -2.27 9.65 14.95
CA GLY A 372 -0.99 9.81 14.26
C GLY A 372 -0.22 11.00 14.81
N VAL A 373 1.00 10.78 15.29
CA VAL A 373 1.90 11.80 15.82
C VAL A 373 3.06 11.98 14.87
N PHE A 374 3.18 13.18 14.32
CA PHE A 374 4.15 13.53 13.30
C PHE A 374 5.23 14.43 13.89
N GLU A 375 6.48 14.27 13.46
CA GLU A 375 7.59 15.12 13.93
C GLU A 375 7.44 16.57 13.49
N ASN A 376 7.82 17.51 14.38
CA ASN A 376 7.91 18.92 14.01
C ASN A 376 9.17 19.17 13.17
N ALA A 377 8.98 19.36 11.87
CA ALA A 377 10.02 19.89 10.98
C ALA A 377 9.90 21.42 10.92
N ASP A 378 11.02 22.15 11.09
CA ASP A 378 11.05 23.57 10.74
C ASP A 378 11.24 23.78 9.22
N SER A 379 11.22 25.03 8.77
CA SER A 379 11.38 25.41 7.35
C SER A 379 12.74 25.01 6.74
N SER A 380 13.68 24.50 7.55
CA SER A 380 14.98 23.96 7.11
C SER A 380 15.05 22.43 7.11
N GLY A 381 13.97 21.74 7.52
CA GLY A 381 13.90 20.28 7.56
C GLY A 381 14.63 19.63 8.74
N LEU A 382 15.02 20.41 9.76
CA LEU A 382 15.66 19.91 10.97
C LEU A 382 14.61 19.58 12.04
N THR A 383 14.62 18.35 12.55
CA THR A 383 13.68 17.86 13.57
C THR A 383 13.80 18.63 14.89
N ARG A 384 12.75 19.32 15.33
CA ARG A 384 12.66 19.97 16.65
C ARG A 384 11.85 19.12 17.64
N GLY A 385 12.41 17.98 18.04
CA GLY A 385 11.85 17.15 19.12
C GLY A 385 10.44 16.60 18.86
N SER A 386 9.94 15.79 19.80
CA SER A 386 8.62 15.19 19.71
C SER A 386 7.50 16.17 20.05
N ALA A 387 6.34 16.02 19.40
CA ALA A 387 5.09 16.64 19.82
C ALA A 387 4.79 16.25 21.28
N ASP A 388 4.64 17.23 22.20
CA ASP A 388 4.19 16.94 23.57
C ASP A 388 2.67 16.77 23.58
N ILE A 389 2.23 15.51 23.47
CA ILE A 389 0.80 15.15 23.54
C ILE A 389 0.38 14.73 24.95
N SER A 390 1.20 14.95 25.99
CA SER A 390 0.88 14.53 27.37
C SER A 390 -0.46 15.10 27.82
N HIS A 391 -0.68 16.39 27.56
CA HIS A 391 -1.89 17.08 27.97
C HIS A 391 -3.14 16.46 27.33
N PHE A 392 -3.04 16.10 26.05
CA PHE A 392 -4.12 15.41 25.35
C PHE A 392 -4.35 14.02 25.96
N LEU A 393 -3.29 13.20 26.10
CA LEU A 393 -3.39 11.83 26.61
C LEU A 393 -3.83 11.73 28.08
N GLU A 394 -3.52 12.74 28.91
CA GLU A 394 -4.02 12.85 30.28
C GLU A 394 -5.51 13.13 30.32
N LYS A 395 -6.03 13.97 29.41
CA LYS A 395 -7.46 14.28 29.34
C LYS A 395 -8.27 13.16 28.72
N THR A 396 -7.62 12.27 27.98
CA THR A 396 -8.24 11.05 27.45
C THR A 396 -8.22 9.87 28.43
N GLU A 397 -7.85 10.02 29.72
CA GLU A 397 -7.85 8.89 30.69
C GLU A 397 -9.21 8.18 30.93
N SER A 398 -10.28 8.62 30.28
CA SER A 398 -11.63 8.00 30.31
C SER A 398 -12.15 7.55 28.92
N THR A 399 -11.27 7.37 27.93
CA THR A 399 -11.65 7.27 26.51
C THR A 399 -11.76 5.86 25.92
N PRO A 400 -12.34 5.73 24.71
CA PRO A 400 -12.20 4.59 23.81
C PRO A 400 -10.81 3.97 23.68
N LYS A 401 -10.80 2.77 23.10
CA LYS A 401 -9.57 2.08 22.67
C LYS A 401 -8.75 3.01 21.78
N THR A 402 -7.45 3.10 22.06
CA THR A 402 -6.56 4.04 21.38
C THR A 402 -5.38 3.35 20.72
N ILE A 403 -5.20 3.62 19.42
CA ILE A 403 -4.01 3.24 18.65
C ILE A 403 -3.17 4.48 18.41
N LEU A 404 -1.93 4.47 18.89
CA LEU A 404 -0.96 5.53 18.65
C LEU A 404 0.01 5.12 17.55
N VAL A 405 0.20 5.98 16.55
CA VAL A 405 1.19 5.81 15.49
C VAL A 405 2.19 6.94 15.55
N TYR A 406 3.48 6.63 15.62
CA TYR A 406 4.54 7.62 15.67
C TYR A 406 5.33 7.66 14.36
N PHE A 407 5.24 8.80 13.65
CA PHE A 407 5.90 9.09 12.38
C PHE A 407 7.15 9.92 12.63
N GLY A 408 8.26 9.24 12.91
CA GLY A 408 9.53 9.90 13.21
C GLY A 408 10.51 9.02 13.98
N ASN A 409 11.61 9.62 14.43
CA ASN A 409 12.69 8.99 15.17
C ASN A 409 12.18 8.43 16.52
N PRO A 410 12.19 7.09 16.69
CA PRO A 410 11.57 6.42 17.84
C PRO A 410 12.24 6.72 19.19
N TYR A 411 13.40 7.38 19.21
CA TYR A 411 14.14 7.76 20.41
C TYR A 411 13.85 9.19 20.88
N LEU A 412 13.16 10.00 20.07
CA LEU A 412 12.76 11.35 20.41
C LEU A 412 11.48 11.49 21.24
N PRO A 413 10.57 10.51 21.39
CA PRO A 413 9.41 10.68 22.24
C PRO A 413 9.83 10.93 23.70
N GLY A 414 9.73 12.19 24.11
CA GLY A 414 10.06 12.61 25.46
C GLY A 414 8.98 12.15 26.44
N LYS A 415 9.42 11.46 27.51
CA LYS A 415 8.66 10.97 28.67
C LYS A 415 7.89 9.65 28.47
N THR A 416 8.24 8.70 29.32
CA THR A 416 7.80 7.30 29.40
C THR A 416 6.30 7.12 29.66
N ASP A 417 5.66 8.08 30.33
CA ASP A 417 4.32 7.90 30.89
C ASP A 417 3.19 8.12 29.86
N GLN A 418 3.51 8.77 28.73
CA GLN A 418 2.57 9.07 27.65
C GLN A 418 2.20 7.82 26.85
N PHE A 419 3.19 7.01 26.49
CA PHE A 419 3.02 5.77 25.72
C PHE A 419 2.36 4.65 26.55
N ALA A 420 2.49 4.70 27.87
CA ALA A 420 1.88 3.73 28.77
C ALA A 420 0.34 3.76 28.79
N LYS A 421 -0.31 4.77 28.18
CA LYS A 421 -1.78 4.91 28.17
C LYS A 421 -2.46 4.40 26.90
N ALA A 422 -1.75 4.27 25.78
CA ALA A 422 -2.33 3.75 24.54
C ALA A 422 -2.48 2.22 24.59
N ASP A 423 -3.58 1.68 24.06
CA ASP A 423 -3.80 0.23 23.94
C ASP A 423 -2.89 -0.41 22.91
N ALA A 424 -2.58 0.31 21.82
CA ALA A 424 -1.60 -0.14 20.84
C ALA A 424 -0.68 0.99 20.40
N ILE A 425 0.57 0.64 20.10
CA ILE A 425 1.58 1.59 19.62
C ILE A 425 2.30 1.01 18.41
N LEU A 426 2.29 1.77 17.33
CA LEU A 426 3.00 1.52 16.08
C LEU A 426 4.09 2.57 15.87
N ILE A 427 5.31 2.11 15.59
CA ILE A 427 6.45 2.94 15.23
C ILE A 427 6.65 2.87 13.72
N ALA A 428 6.56 4.02 13.07
CA ALA A 428 6.69 4.17 11.63
C ALA A 428 8.07 4.70 11.18
N TYR A 429 8.92 5.11 12.12
CA TYR A 429 10.32 5.56 11.97
C TYR A 429 10.54 6.86 11.19
N GLU A 430 9.71 7.16 10.20
CA GLU A 430 9.82 8.34 9.36
C GLU A 430 8.43 8.91 9.06
N ASP A 431 8.37 10.21 8.81
CA ASP A 431 7.20 10.87 8.24
C ASP A 431 7.38 11.02 6.72
N ASN A 432 6.73 10.15 5.96
CA ASN A 432 6.62 10.24 4.51
C ASN A 432 5.39 9.49 4.02
N ASP A 433 5.06 9.64 2.74
CA ASP A 433 3.87 9.02 2.15
C ASP A 433 3.85 7.49 2.30
N TYR A 434 5.00 6.80 2.19
CA TYR A 434 5.06 5.34 2.35
C TYR A 434 4.68 4.92 3.77
N THR A 435 5.28 5.54 4.78
CA THR A 435 5.04 5.16 6.18
C THR A 435 3.63 5.52 6.62
N GLN A 436 3.09 6.67 6.19
CA GLN A 436 1.70 7.07 6.40
C GLN A 436 0.72 6.04 5.81
N ASP A 437 0.90 5.70 4.54
CA ASP A 437 0.04 4.75 3.84
C ASP A 437 0.10 3.35 4.46
N LEU A 438 1.31 2.80 4.62
CA LEU A 438 1.53 1.45 5.13
C LEU A 438 1.10 1.30 6.61
N SER A 439 1.22 2.35 7.42
CA SER A 439 0.77 2.30 8.82
C SER A 439 -0.74 2.12 8.93
N ALA A 440 -1.53 2.83 8.13
CA ALA A 440 -2.97 2.63 8.07
C ALA A 440 -3.30 1.21 7.57
N GLN A 441 -2.61 0.72 6.54
CA GLN A 441 -2.80 -0.66 6.07
C GLN A 441 -2.48 -1.71 7.13
N LEU A 442 -1.43 -1.50 7.94
CA LEU A 442 -1.03 -2.40 9.02
C LEU A 442 -2.12 -2.46 10.11
N ILE A 443 -2.65 -1.30 10.51
CA ILE A 443 -3.71 -1.21 11.53
C ILE A 443 -4.92 -2.07 11.16
N PHE A 444 -5.29 -2.14 9.88
CA PHE A 444 -6.43 -2.94 9.43
C PHE A 444 -6.06 -4.32 8.85
N GLY A 445 -4.79 -4.72 8.92
CA GLY A 445 -4.34 -6.04 8.48
C GLY A 445 -4.26 -6.23 6.96
N GLY A 446 -4.19 -5.13 6.19
CA GLY A 446 -3.76 -5.17 4.79
C GLY A 446 -2.32 -5.68 4.70
N ILE A 447 -1.43 -5.13 5.54
CA ILE A 447 -0.09 -5.68 5.79
C ILE A 447 0.06 -6.11 7.25
N GLY A 448 1.11 -6.88 7.54
CA GLY A 448 1.41 -7.35 8.90
C GLY A 448 2.67 -6.68 9.44
N ALA A 449 2.71 -6.46 10.75
CA ALA A 449 3.91 -5.97 11.44
C ALA A 449 4.99 -7.05 11.44
N LYS A 450 6.21 -6.66 11.05
CA LYS A 450 7.37 -7.55 10.96
C LYS A 450 8.62 -6.98 11.64
N GLY A 451 8.64 -5.68 11.92
CA GLY A 451 9.83 -5.04 12.44
C GLY A 451 10.03 -5.27 13.94
N THR A 452 11.27 -5.08 14.40
CA THR A 452 11.60 -4.98 15.82
C THR A 452 12.54 -3.80 16.09
N LEU A 453 12.56 -3.32 17.32
CA LEU A 453 13.45 -2.25 17.74
C LEU A 453 14.91 -2.74 17.81
N GLN A 454 15.83 -2.14 17.05
CA GLN A 454 17.25 -2.46 17.19
C GLN A 454 17.78 -2.04 18.56
N THR A 455 17.53 -0.78 18.95
CA THR A 455 17.81 -0.30 20.30
C THR A 455 16.49 -0.02 21.00
N GLY A 456 16.42 -0.39 22.28
CA GLY A 456 15.23 -0.18 23.09
C GLY A 456 14.92 1.30 23.24
N ILE A 457 13.63 1.62 23.42
CA ILE A 457 13.19 2.97 23.74
C ILE A 457 13.27 3.11 25.27
N PRO A 458 14.19 3.94 25.81
CA PRO A 458 14.45 3.99 27.25
C PRO A 458 13.18 4.20 28.08
N GLY A 459 12.95 3.30 29.04
CA GLY A 459 11.80 3.34 29.94
C GLY A 459 10.43 3.03 29.32
N ILE A 460 10.38 2.72 28.02
CA ILE A 460 9.17 2.29 27.30
C ILE A 460 9.29 0.82 26.91
N MET A 461 10.36 0.44 26.19
CA MET A 461 10.48 -0.88 25.60
C MET A 461 11.95 -1.32 25.45
N ALA A 462 12.23 -2.60 25.67
CA ALA A 462 13.58 -3.15 25.52
C ALA A 462 14.01 -3.27 24.04
N ALA A 463 15.32 -3.40 23.82
CA ALA A 463 15.86 -3.75 22.51
C ALA A 463 15.37 -5.14 22.07
N GLY A 464 15.15 -5.32 20.78
CA GLY A 464 14.62 -6.55 20.18
C GLY A 464 13.08 -6.67 20.23
N SER A 465 12.38 -5.76 20.89
CA SER A 465 10.91 -5.80 20.97
C SER A 465 10.23 -5.49 19.64
N GLY A 466 9.21 -6.27 19.32
CA GLY A 466 8.30 -6.06 18.20
C GLY A 466 7.24 -7.17 18.19
N ILE A 467 5.98 -6.78 18.08
CA ILE A 467 4.83 -7.69 18.06
C ILE A 467 4.48 -7.96 16.60
N MET A 468 4.62 -9.22 16.18
CA MET A 468 4.25 -9.64 14.84
C MET A 468 2.74 -9.69 14.70
N THR A 469 2.20 -9.20 13.59
CA THR A 469 0.76 -9.25 13.31
C THR A 469 0.49 -9.90 11.95
N LYS A 470 -0.68 -10.54 11.82
CA LYS A 470 -1.08 -11.17 10.55
C LYS A 470 -1.48 -10.10 9.54
N GLY A 471 -0.80 -10.08 8.40
CA GLY A 471 -1.17 -9.26 7.23
C GLY A 471 -1.94 -10.05 6.17
N ASN A 472 -2.25 -9.38 5.05
CA ASN A 472 -3.00 -9.93 3.93
C ASN A 472 -4.34 -10.56 4.34
N ILE A 473 -4.98 -10.06 5.39
CA ILE A 473 -6.33 -10.47 5.78
C ILE A 473 -7.40 -9.56 5.17
N ARG A 474 -7.03 -8.34 4.79
CA ARG A 474 -7.83 -7.41 3.99
C ARG A 474 -7.04 -6.98 2.75
N LEU A 475 -7.67 -6.18 1.89
CA LEU A 475 -6.97 -5.50 0.79
C LEU A 475 -5.78 -4.70 1.35
N SER A 476 -4.66 -4.73 0.64
CA SER A 476 -3.55 -3.79 0.78
C SER A 476 -3.43 -2.94 -0.49
N TYR A 477 -2.57 -1.94 -0.50
CA TYR A 477 -2.41 -0.99 -1.59
C TYR A 477 -0.93 -0.76 -1.85
N ALA A 478 -0.47 -1.00 -3.07
CA ALA A 478 0.93 -0.84 -3.44
C ALA A 478 1.07 -0.73 -4.97
N LEU A 479 2.31 -0.75 -5.46
CA LEU A 479 2.58 -0.75 -6.89
C LEU A 479 2.27 -2.10 -7.54
N PRO A 480 1.98 -2.12 -8.86
CA PRO A 480 1.86 -3.35 -9.64
C PRO A 480 3.00 -4.34 -9.41
N GLU A 481 4.23 -3.85 -9.30
CA GLU A 481 5.44 -4.66 -9.09
C GLU A 481 5.37 -5.46 -7.78
N ASN A 482 4.82 -4.89 -6.70
CA ASN A 482 4.63 -5.62 -5.42
C ASN A 482 3.67 -6.81 -5.56
N ALA A 483 2.77 -6.78 -6.56
CA ALA A 483 1.87 -7.89 -6.87
C ALA A 483 2.38 -8.78 -8.03
N GLY A 484 3.60 -8.56 -8.54
CA GLY A 484 4.18 -9.28 -9.67
C GLY A 484 3.57 -8.87 -11.02
N LEU A 485 3.23 -7.60 -11.20
CA LEU A 485 2.74 -7.01 -12.44
C LEU A 485 3.70 -5.90 -12.93
N SER A 486 3.78 -5.68 -14.23
CA SER A 486 4.49 -4.55 -14.83
C SER A 486 3.59 -3.31 -14.82
N SER A 487 3.94 -2.28 -14.03
CA SER A 487 3.22 -1.01 -14.04
C SER A 487 3.22 -0.36 -15.43
N ALA A 488 4.37 -0.40 -16.13
CA ALA A 488 4.52 0.13 -17.47
C ALA A 488 3.52 -0.50 -18.46
N ARG A 489 3.32 -1.83 -18.43
CA ARG A 489 2.33 -2.51 -19.29
C ARG A 489 0.91 -2.29 -18.80
N LEU A 490 0.68 -2.39 -17.49
CA LEU A 490 -0.65 -2.32 -16.89
C LEU A 490 -1.27 -0.96 -17.13
N TYR A 491 -0.55 0.11 -16.78
CA TYR A 491 -1.05 1.48 -16.87
C TYR A 491 -1.29 1.88 -18.32
N SER A 492 -0.27 1.73 -19.18
CA SER A 492 -0.40 2.14 -20.59
C SER A 492 -1.53 1.42 -21.32
N ARG A 493 -1.72 0.12 -21.08
CA ARG A 493 -2.76 -0.67 -21.75
C ARG A 493 -4.15 -0.36 -21.21
N ILE A 494 -4.34 -0.26 -19.90
CA ILE A 494 -5.64 0.10 -19.32
C ILE A 494 -6.01 1.53 -19.75
N ASP A 495 -5.09 2.48 -19.62
CA ASP A 495 -5.32 3.88 -20.03
C ASP A 495 -5.69 3.94 -21.53
N SER A 496 -5.00 3.19 -22.39
CA SER A 496 -5.33 3.12 -23.83
C SER A 496 -6.73 2.56 -24.09
N VAL A 497 -7.10 1.43 -23.47
CA VAL A 497 -8.42 0.81 -23.67
C VAL A 497 -9.53 1.72 -23.14
N VAL A 498 -9.34 2.35 -21.98
CA VAL A 498 -10.31 3.29 -21.40
C VAL A 498 -10.50 4.51 -22.31
N ASN A 499 -9.42 5.08 -22.84
CA ASN A 499 -9.49 6.24 -23.72
C ASN A 499 -10.18 5.93 -25.05
N ILE A 500 -10.00 4.73 -25.62
CA ILE A 500 -10.79 4.28 -26.79
C ILE A 500 -12.30 4.34 -26.48
N GLY A 501 -12.70 3.89 -25.29
CA GLY A 501 -14.10 3.95 -24.85
C GLY A 501 -14.62 5.39 -24.71
N LEU A 502 -13.82 6.29 -24.13
CA LEU A 502 -14.19 7.70 -23.96
C LEU A 502 -14.30 8.44 -25.30
N GLU A 503 -13.31 8.26 -26.18
CA GLU A 503 -13.27 8.87 -27.51
C GLU A 503 -14.45 8.41 -28.38
N ALA A 504 -14.79 7.12 -28.31
CA ALA A 504 -15.92 6.54 -29.01
C ALA A 504 -17.29 6.90 -28.38
N LYS A 505 -17.31 7.56 -27.21
CA LYS A 505 -18.53 7.83 -26.43
C LYS A 505 -19.28 6.55 -26.03
N ALA A 506 -18.52 5.52 -25.63
CA ALA A 506 -19.10 4.32 -25.02
C ALA A 506 -19.66 4.60 -23.61
N TYR A 507 -19.11 5.60 -22.92
CA TYR A 507 -19.55 6.14 -21.63
C TYR A 507 -18.96 7.55 -21.45
N PRO A 508 -19.58 8.43 -20.63
CA PRO A 508 -19.03 9.76 -20.35
C PRO A 508 -17.82 9.73 -19.40
N GLY A 509 -17.77 8.72 -18.53
CA GLY A 509 -16.73 8.51 -17.53
C GLY A 509 -16.83 7.11 -16.92
N CYS A 510 -15.75 6.69 -16.28
CA CYS A 510 -15.66 5.40 -15.61
C CYS A 510 -14.63 5.41 -14.48
N GLU A 511 -14.73 4.42 -13.61
CA GLU A 511 -13.75 4.09 -12.58
C GLU A 511 -13.28 2.64 -12.77
N VAL A 512 -11.98 2.43 -12.66
CA VAL A 512 -11.34 1.13 -12.84
C VAL A 512 -10.49 0.83 -11.63
N MET A 513 -10.74 -0.33 -11.01
CA MET A 513 -9.98 -0.82 -9.87
C MET A 513 -9.58 -2.28 -10.08
N VAL A 514 -8.30 -2.58 -9.83
CA VAL A 514 -7.73 -3.93 -9.97
C VAL A 514 -6.91 -4.25 -8.74
N ALA A 515 -7.17 -5.42 -8.16
CA ALA A 515 -6.33 -6.02 -7.15
C ALA A 515 -5.72 -7.33 -7.68
N ARG A 516 -4.48 -7.63 -7.29
CA ARG A 516 -3.86 -8.93 -7.47
C ARG A 516 -3.18 -9.38 -6.19
N LYS A 517 -3.34 -10.65 -5.79
CA LYS A 517 -2.81 -11.20 -4.51
C LYS A 517 -3.31 -10.44 -3.27
N GLY A 518 -4.50 -9.82 -3.37
CA GLY A 518 -5.03 -8.95 -2.33
C GLY A 518 -4.45 -7.53 -2.29
N ILE A 519 -3.54 -7.19 -3.21
CA ILE A 519 -2.94 -5.86 -3.32
C ILE A 519 -3.67 -5.08 -4.43
N VAL A 520 -4.28 -3.95 -4.09
CA VAL A 520 -4.81 -2.99 -5.05
C VAL A 520 -3.64 -2.32 -5.75
N VAL A 521 -3.54 -2.57 -7.05
CA VAL A 521 -2.42 -2.14 -7.92
C VAL A 521 -2.84 -1.12 -8.96
N PHE A 522 -4.14 -0.92 -9.12
CA PHE A 522 -4.71 0.05 -10.03
C PHE A 522 -6.01 0.59 -9.45
N HIS A 523 -6.12 1.91 -9.36
CA HIS A 523 -7.36 2.58 -8.94
C HIS A 523 -7.39 3.99 -9.52
N LYS A 524 -8.03 4.15 -10.68
CA LYS A 524 -8.11 5.41 -11.42
C LYS A 524 -9.54 5.69 -11.89
N THR A 525 -9.88 6.96 -11.93
CA THR A 525 -11.11 7.48 -12.52
C THR A 525 -10.80 8.23 -13.82
N TYR A 526 -11.79 8.27 -14.71
CA TYR A 526 -11.66 8.88 -16.03
C TYR A 526 -12.94 9.56 -16.46
N GLY A 527 -12.79 10.62 -17.25
CA GLY A 527 -13.92 11.33 -17.84
C GLY A 527 -14.76 12.05 -16.80
N TYR A 528 -16.06 12.14 -17.08
CA TYR A 528 -17.00 12.96 -16.34
C TYR A 528 -18.31 12.20 -16.12
N HIS A 529 -19.13 12.69 -15.20
CA HIS A 529 -20.46 12.14 -14.94
C HIS A 529 -21.35 12.12 -16.19
N THR A 530 -21.22 13.15 -17.02
CA THR A 530 -21.99 13.35 -18.25
C THR A 530 -21.11 13.88 -19.39
N TYR A 531 -21.63 13.90 -20.62
CA TYR A 531 -20.87 14.36 -21.79
C TYR A 531 -20.66 15.88 -21.84
N GLU A 532 -21.38 16.65 -21.01
CA GLU A 532 -21.23 18.10 -20.85
C GLU A 532 -19.96 18.47 -20.05
N LYS A 533 -19.34 17.50 -19.36
CA LYS A 533 -18.05 17.65 -18.65
C LYS A 533 -18.04 18.66 -17.51
N HIS A 534 -19.14 18.74 -16.75
CA HIS A 534 -19.23 19.61 -15.57
C HIS A 534 -18.60 19.00 -14.32
N THR A 535 -18.87 17.73 -14.04
CA THR A 535 -18.39 17.01 -12.84
C THR A 535 -17.47 15.87 -13.25
N PRO A 536 -16.16 15.92 -12.92
CA PRO A 536 -15.25 14.79 -13.12
C PRO A 536 -15.72 13.57 -12.33
N VAL A 537 -15.33 12.37 -12.76
CA VAL A 537 -15.52 11.16 -11.92
C VAL A 537 -14.46 11.14 -10.81
N TRP A 538 -14.91 10.99 -9.57
CA TRP A 538 -14.11 10.87 -8.35
C TRP A 538 -14.21 9.46 -7.76
N LYS A 539 -13.24 9.06 -6.94
CA LYS A 539 -13.16 7.70 -6.36
C LYS A 539 -14.29 7.44 -5.35
N GLU A 540 -14.83 8.53 -4.82
CA GLU A 540 -15.90 8.57 -3.85
C GLU A 540 -17.29 8.59 -4.52
N ASP A 541 -17.36 8.60 -5.86
CA ASP A 541 -18.64 8.60 -6.56
C ASP A 541 -19.33 7.24 -6.51
N LEU A 542 -20.65 7.27 -6.33
CA LEU A 542 -21.51 6.10 -6.32
C LEU A 542 -22.11 5.86 -7.71
N PHE A 543 -21.95 4.65 -8.22
CA PHE A 543 -22.56 4.21 -9.47
C PHE A 543 -23.74 3.27 -9.22
N ASP A 544 -24.80 3.40 -10.02
CA ASP A 544 -25.85 2.38 -10.08
C ASP A 544 -25.28 1.07 -10.64
N LEU A 545 -25.29 0.02 -9.83
CA LEU A 545 -24.68 -1.26 -10.16
C LEU A 545 -25.52 -2.11 -11.12
N ALA A 546 -26.79 -1.76 -11.34
CA ALA A 546 -27.75 -2.54 -12.11
C ALA A 546 -27.67 -4.02 -11.73
N SER A 547 -27.45 -4.93 -12.69
CA SER A 547 -27.44 -6.37 -12.44
C SER A 547 -26.28 -6.89 -11.58
N VAL A 548 -25.21 -6.12 -11.34
CA VAL A 548 -24.21 -6.48 -10.31
C VAL A 548 -24.85 -6.52 -8.92
N THR A 549 -25.97 -5.81 -8.71
CA THR A 549 -26.82 -5.92 -7.50
C THR A 549 -27.17 -7.36 -7.15
N LYS A 550 -27.41 -8.24 -8.15
CA LYS A 550 -27.79 -9.64 -7.92
C LYS A 550 -26.75 -10.37 -7.09
N VAL A 551 -25.50 -10.34 -7.55
CA VAL A 551 -24.38 -11.01 -6.91
C VAL A 551 -23.92 -10.29 -5.66
N SER A 552 -24.03 -8.96 -5.64
CA SER A 552 -23.60 -8.16 -4.50
C SER A 552 -24.59 -8.12 -3.35
N SER A 553 -25.87 -8.46 -3.56
CA SER A 553 -26.90 -8.34 -2.52
C SER A 553 -27.67 -9.64 -2.26
N THR A 554 -28.64 -9.99 -3.11
CA THR A 554 -29.52 -11.15 -2.89
C THR A 554 -28.74 -12.45 -2.89
N LEU A 555 -27.78 -12.64 -3.80
CA LEU A 555 -26.94 -13.84 -3.80
C LEU A 555 -26.05 -13.90 -2.56
N ALA A 556 -25.48 -12.77 -2.14
CA ALA A 556 -24.68 -12.67 -0.91
C ALA A 556 -25.47 -13.15 0.31
N GLY A 557 -26.72 -12.67 0.46
CA GLY A 557 -27.61 -13.09 1.54
C GLY A 557 -27.99 -14.57 1.47
N LEU A 558 -28.28 -15.10 0.28
CA LEU A 558 -28.57 -16.53 0.10
C LEU A 558 -27.35 -17.40 0.43
N MET A 559 -26.15 -17.03 -0.03
CA MET A 559 -24.91 -17.77 0.27
C MET A 559 -24.58 -17.74 1.75
N LEU A 560 -24.81 -16.61 2.43
CA LEU A 560 -24.65 -16.51 3.87
C LEU A 560 -25.65 -17.44 4.61
N LEU A 561 -26.91 -17.46 4.20
CA LEU A 561 -27.91 -18.37 4.78
C LEU A 561 -27.63 -19.84 4.47
N ASP A 562 -27.06 -20.16 3.31
CA ASP A 562 -26.59 -21.51 2.97
C ASP A 562 -25.43 -21.93 3.88
N SER A 563 -24.48 -21.03 4.11
CA SER A 563 -23.35 -21.24 5.04
C SER A 563 -23.83 -21.48 6.48
N GLN A 564 -24.99 -20.92 6.85
CA GLN A 564 -25.65 -21.14 8.15
C GLN A 564 -26.54 -22.40 8.18
N GLY A 565 -26.65 -23.15 7.08
CA GLY A 565 -27.53 -24.31 6.94
C GLY A 565 -29.03 -23.99 6.91
N LYS A 566 -29.41 -22.71 6.73
CA LYS A 566 -30.81 -22.25 6.69
C LYS A 566 -31.39 -22.28 5.27
N PHE A 567 -30.54 -22.18 4.26
CA PHE A 567 -30.92 -22.23 2.84
C PHE A 567 -30.21 -23.40 2.15
N SER A 568 -30.84 -23.95 1.10
CA SER A 568 -30.27 -24.98 0.25
C SER A 568 -30.75 -24.79 -1.19
N VAL A 569 -29.81 -24.91 -2.12
CA VAL A 569 -30.07 -24.80 -3.56
C VAL A 569 -30.84 -26.01 -4.12
N ASP A 570 -30.89 -27.12 -3.40
CA ASP A 570 -31.61 -28.34 -3.80
C ASP A 570 -33.08 -28.35 -3.35
N ASN A 571 -33.49 -27.38 -2.53
CA ASN A 571 -34.90 -27.22 -2.16
C ASN A 571 -35.68 -26.50 -3.27
N ARG A 572 -37.01 -26.62 -3.20
CA ARG A 572 -37.95 -26.03 -4.16
C ARG A 572 -38.35 -24.63 -3.72
N LEU A 573 -38.74 -23.79 -4.67
CA LEU A 573 -39.22 -22.44 -4.38
C LEU A 573 -40.40 -22.42 -3.41
N GLY A 574 -41.36 -23.35 -3.56
CA GLY A 574 -42.53 -23.47 -2.68
C GLY A 574 -42.21 -23.90 -1.24
N ASP A 575 -41.01 -24.41 -0.99
CA ASP A 575 -40.54 -24.74 0.36
C ASP A 575 -40.19 -23.46 1.14
N TYR A 576 -39.72 -22.42 0.44
CA TYR A 576 -39.32 -21.14 1.02
C TYR A 576 -40.37 -20.04 0.95
N LEU A 577 -41.16 -20.01 -0.14
CA LEU A 577 -42.17 -18.98 -0.38
C LEU A 577 -43.56 -19.61 -0.48
N HIS A 578 -44.31 -19.56 0.63
CA HIS A 578 -45.66 -20.10 0.71
C HIS A 578 -46.60 -19.54 -0.38
N ASP A 579 -46.46 -18.27 -0.75
CA ASP A 579 -47.26 -17.60 -1.78
C ASP A 579 -47.06 -18.17 -3.20
N PHE A 580 -46.02 -18.98 -3.41
CA PHE A 580 -45.73 -19.66 -4.67
C PHE A 580 -46.22 -21.11 -4.71
N ARG A 581 -46.76 -21.64 -3.61
CA ARG A 581 -47.43 -22.96 -3.61
C ARG A 581 -48.67 -22.92 -4.50
N ASN A 582 -48.96 -24.05 -5.15
CA ASN A 582 -50.02 -24.20 -6.16
C ASN A 582 -49.83 -23.32 -7.41
N THR A 583 -48.61 -22.82 -7.66
CA THR A 583 -48.26 -22.14 -8.92
C THR A 583 -47.41 -23.05 -9.80
N ASN A 584 -47.26 -22.72 -11.08
CA ASN A 584 -46.33 -23.43 -11.96
C ASN A 584 -44.85 -23.31 -11.53
N LYS A 585 -44.55 -22.47 -10.53
CA LYS A 585 -43.19 -22.24 -10.00
C LYS A 585 -42.91 -22.99 -8.71
N GLU A 586 -43.91 -23.58 -8.07
CA GLU A 586 -43.79 -24.26 -6.77
C GLU A 586 -42.63 -25.27 -6.74
N ASN A 587 -42.55 -26.10 -7.78
CA ASN A 587 -41.61 -27.21 -7.87
C ASN A 587 -40.28 -26.87 -8.56
N LEU A 588 -40.00 -25.59 -8.81
CA LEU A 588 -38.71 -25.17 -9.37
C LEU A 588 -37.63 -25.28 -8.29
N LEU A 589 -36.53 -25.95 -8.62
CA LEU A 589 -35.38 -26.04 -7.73
C LEU A 589 -34.64 -24.71 -7.70
N MET A 590 -34.14 -24.32 -6.53
CA MET A 590 -33.38 -23.08 -6.38
C MET A 590 -32.12 -23.08 -7.24
N LYS A 591 -31.46 -24.23 -7.44
CA LYS A 591 -30.30 -24.35 -8.34
C LYS A 591 -30.64 -24.02 -9.81
N ASP A 592 -31.82 -24.45 -10.28
CA ASP A 592 -32.25 -24.17 -11.66
C ASP A 592 -32.58 -22.69 -11.85
N LEU A 593 -33.15 -22.07 -10.81
CA LEU A 593 -33.48 -20.65 -10.78
C LEU A 593 -32.21 -19.78 -10.80
N LEU A 594 -31.25 -20.09 -9.92
CA LEU A 594 -30.00 -19.34 -9.78
C LEU A 594 -29.04 -19.55 -10.96
N ALA A 595 -29.10 -20.70 -11.64
CA ALA A 595 -28.34 -20.96 -12.86
C ALA A 595 -29.03 -20.49 -14.15
N HIS A 596 -30.17 -19.77 -14.05
CA HIS A 596 -30.92 -19.27 -15.22
C HIS A 596 -31.39 -20.36 -16.19
N GLN A 597 -31.81 -21.52 -15.69
CA GLN A 597 -32.33 -22.61 -16.54
C GLN A 597 -33.72 -23.13 -16.15
N ALA A 598 -34.36 -22.51 -15.16
CA ALA A 598 -35.67 -22.93 -14.67
C ALA A 598 -36.84 -22.74 -15.68
N GLY A 599 -36.57 -22.16 -16.86
CA GLY A 599 -37.61 -21.79 -17.83
C GLY A 599 -38.37 -20.52 -17.45
N MET A 600 -37.87 -19.74 -16.49
CA MET A 600 -38.47 -18.44 -16.15
C MET A 600 -38.40 -17.48 -17.34
N ARG A 601 -39.41 -16.61 -17.46
CA ARG A 601 -39.36 -15.48 -18.40
C ARG A 601 -38.18 -14.57 -18.05
N ASP A 602 -37.53 -14.03 -19.07
CA ASP A 602 -36.38 -13.15 -18.97
C ASP A 602 -36.71 -11.87 -18.18
N TRP A 603 -37.72 -11.13 -18.63
CA TRP A 603 -38.10 -9.84 -18.08
C TRP A 603 -39.60 -9.57 -18.25
N ILE A 604 -40.16 -8.82 -17.31
CA ILE A 604 -41.54 -8.33 -17.34
C ILE A 604 -41.52 -6.81 -17.19
N PRO A 605 -42.02 -6.05 -18.18
CA PRO A 605 -42.06 -4.60 -18.12
C PRO A 605 -43.26 -4.11 -17.30
N PHE A 606 -43.20 -4.24 -15.96
CA PHE A 606 -44.32 -3.98 -15.03
C PHE A 606 -44.96 -2.57 -15.16
N TRP A 607 -44.23 -1.61 -15.73
CA TRP A 607 -44.67 -0.24 -15.96
C TRP A 607 -45.46 -0.06 -17.28
N LYS A 608 -45.30 -0.93 -18.29
CA LYS A 608 -45.90 -0.66 -19.60
C LYS A 608 -47.42 -0.59 -19.55
N GLU A 609 -48.05 -1.45 -18.75
CA GLU A 609 -49.50 -1.42 -18.56
C GLU A 609 -50.00 -0.26 -17.69
N THR A 610 -49.12 0.50 -17.05
CA THR A 610 -49.49 1.59 -16.13
C THR A 610 -49.47 2.96 -16.80
N VAL A 611 -48.88 3.04 -17.99
CA VAL A 611 -48.86 4.21 -18.88
C VAL A 611 -49.98 4.07 -19.92
N ARG A 612 -50.74 5.15 -20.14
CA ARG A 612 -51.83 5.21 -21.13
C ARG A 612 -51.32 5.66 -22.50
N THR A 613 -52.15 5.49 -23.53
CA THR A 613 -51.83 5.90 -24.90
C THR A 613 -51.60 7.40 -25.08
N ASP A 614 -52.21 8.22 -24.21
CA ASP A 614 -51.99 9.68 -24.14
C ASP A 614 -50.79 10.06 -23.28
N SER A 615 -49.92 9.09 -22.96
CA SER A 615 -48.76 9.26 -22.09
C SER A 615 -49.11 9.59 -20.63
N SER A 616 -50.37 9.65 -20.20
CA SER A 616 -50.69 9.86 -18.79
C SER A 616 -50.58 8.56 -17.96
N PHE A 617 -50.33 8.70 -16.66
CA PHE A 617 -50.28 7.56 -15.74
C PHE A 617 -51.68 7.11 -15.29
N LYS A 618 -51.88 5.81 -15.08
CA LYS A 618 -53.12 5.29 -14.47
C LYS A 618 -53.26 5.84 -13.03
N ARG A 619 -54.25 6.70 -12.79
CA ARG A 619 -54.52 7.37 -11.49
C ARG A 619 -54.72 6.43 -10.28
N ARG A 620 -55.12 5.17 -10.50
CA ARG A 620 -55.22 4.16 -9.42
C ARG A 620 -53.88 3.48 -9.10
N THR A 621 -52.87 3.71 -9.93
CA THR A 621 -51.54 3.13 -9.81
C THR A 621 -50.53 4.17 -9.37
N PHE A 622 -50.58 5.37 -9.93
CA PHE A 622 -49.68 6.47 -9.56
C PHE A 622 -50.42 7.74 -9.16
N SER A 623 -49.73 8.52 -8.34
CA SER A 623 -50.07 9.88 -7.93
C SER A 623 -48.84 10.77 -8.12
N HIS A 624 -49.05 12.06 -8.41
CA HIS A 624 -47.99 13.07 -8.38
C HIS A 624 -47.72 13.63 -6.98
N GLU A 625 -48.60 13.31 -6.03
CA GLU A 625 -48.47 13.72 -4.63
C GLU A 625 -48.27 12.49 -3.75
N GLN A 626 -47.33 12.58 -2.80
CA GLN A 626 -47.12 11.56 -1.79
C GLN A 626 -48.32 11.51 -0.84
N SER A 627 -48.78 10.31 -0.51
CA SER A 627 -49.87 10.12 0.45
C SER A 627 -49.81 8.74 1.09
N GLU A 628 -50.68 8.47 2.07
CA GLU A 628 -50.79 7.15 2.70
C GLU A 628 -51.13 6.02 1.71
N HIS A 629 -51.79 6.35 0.59
CA HIS A 629 -52.12 5.40 -0.48
C HIS A 629 -51.00 5.25 -1.51
N PHE A 630 -50.22 6.32 -1.72
CA PHE A 630 -49.09 6.38 -2.64
C PHE A 630 -47.81 6.79 -1.92
N PRO A 631 -47.25 5.94 -1.03
CA PRO A 631 -46.12 6.34 -0.19
C PRO A 631 -44.75 6.12 -0.86
N ILE A 632 -44.67 5.31 -1.92
CA ILE A 632 -43.42 4.84 -2.51
C ILE A 632 -43.02 5.75 -3.67
N LYS A 633 -41.89 6.44 -3.58
CA LYS A 633 -41.32 7.28 -4.65
C LYS A 633 -40.77 6.39 -5.79
N VAL A 634 -41.15 6.70 -7.02
CA VAL A 634 -40.69 6.03 -8.26
C VAL A 634 -39.89 6.98 -9.16
N ALA A 635 -40.26 8.26 -9.14
CA ALA A 635 -39.62 9.38 -9.83
C ALA A 635 -39.79 10.64 -8.96
N ASP A 636 -39.24 11.79 -9.35
CA ASP A 636 -39.23 13.00 -8.52
C ASP A 636 -40.61 13.42 -8.03
N ASP A 637 -41.57 13.50 -8.95
CA ASP A 637 -42.96 13.82 -8.65
C ASP A 637 -43.88 12.64 -9.01
N LEU A 638 -43.46 11.39 -8.74
CA LEU A 638 -44.26 10.21 -9.07
C LEU A 638 -44.19 9.15 -7.97
N PHE A 639 -45.35 8.83 -7.41
CA PHE A 639 -45.51 7.89 -6.30
C PHE A 639 -46.45 6.76 -6.68
N ILE A 640 -46.10 5.52 -6.30
CA ILE A 640 -46.87 4.32 -6.63
C ILE A 640 -47.73 3.83 -5.47
N HIS A 641 -48.90 3.29 -5.81
CA HIS A 641 -49.86 2.78 -4.85
C HIS A 641 -49.26 1.65 -4.00
N LYS A 642 -49.45 1.68 -2.67
CA LYS A 642 -48.83 0.73 -1.71
C LYS A 642 -49.06 -0.76 -2.02
N ASN A 643 -50.19 -1.08 -2.64
CA ASN A 643 -50.53 -2.47 -3.02
C ASN A 643 -49.99 -2.92 -4.39
N TYR A 644 -49.33 -2.06 -5.18
CA TYR A 644 -48.88 -2.45 -6.53
C TYR A 644 -47.78 -3.52 -6.51
N ARG A 645 -46.97 -3.59 -5.44
CA ARG A 645 -46.03 -4.70 -5.21
C ARG A 645 -46.72 -6.06 -5.34
N LYS A 646 -47.95 -6.21 -4.82
CA LYS A 646 -48.71 -7.46 -4.95
C LYS A 646 -48.99 -7.80 -6.42
N LYS A 647 -49.33 -6.79 -7.25
CA LYS A 647 -49.56 -7.00 -8.69
C LYS A 647 -48.29 -7.50 -9.39
N ILE A 648 -47.13 -6.91 -9.10
CA ILE A 648 -45.82 -7.34 -9.64
C ILE A 648 -45.58 -8.82 -9.34
N PHE A 649 -45.72 -9.24 -8.08
CA PHE A 649 -45.51 -10.63 -7.68
C PHE A 649 -46.57 -11.58 -8.27
N GLU A 650 -47.83 -11.15 -8.37
CA GLU A 650 -48.88 -11.93 -9.05
C GLU A 650 -48.58 -12.14 -10.54
N GLU A 651 -48.07 -11.13 -11.23
CA GLU A 651 -47.69 -11.23 -12.64
C GLU A 651 -46.52 -12.20 -12.84
N ILE A 652 -45.52 -12.15 -11.94
CA ILE A 652 -44.46 -13.16 -11.91
C ILE A 652 -45.07 -14.55 -11.69
N LYS A 653 -45.90 -14.75 -10.67
CA LYS A 653 -46.51 -16.05 -10.37
C LYS A 653 -47.28 -16.63 -11.56
N LYS A 654 -48.07 -15.81 -12.27
CA LYS A 654 -48.89 -16.23 -13.41
C LYS A 654 -48.12 -16.39 -14.72
N SER A 655 -46.91 -15.86 -14.82
CA SER A 655 -46.11 -15.98 -16.04
C SER A 655 -45.87 -17.45 -16.43
N PRO A 656 -45.95 -17.79 -17.74
CA PRO A 656 -45.68 -19.15 -18.20
C PRO A 656 -44.21 -19.52 -18.03
N LEU A 657 -43.94 -20.82 -17.91
CA LEU A 657 -42.58 -21.36 -17.98
C LEU A 657 -42.27 -21.79 -19.42
N GLY A 658 -41.06 -21.46 -19.88
CA GLY A 658 -40.49 -21.95 -21.13
C GLY A 658 -39.71 -23.26 -20.96
N ALA A 659 -38.92 -23.60 -21.97
CA ALA A 659 -38.04 -24.76 -21.92
C ALA A 659 -36.93 -24.59 -20.87
N ARG A 660 -36.46 -25.71 -20.31
CA ARG A 660 -35.32 -25.76 -19.38
C ARG A 660 -33.99 -25.61 -20.14
N LYS A 661 -33.72 -24.39 -20.57
CA LYS A 661 -32.46 -23.97 -21.21
C LYS A 661 -32.04 -22.62 -20.63
N TYR A 662 -30.81 -22.22 -20.90
CA TYR A 662 -30.30 -20.93 -20.44
C TYR A 662 -31.18 -19.76 -20.95
N VAL A 663 -31.79 -19.04 -20.00
CA VAL A 663 -32.54 -17.79 -20.20
C VAL A 663 -32.23 -16.88 -19.01
N TYR A 664 -31.49 -15.80 -19.27
CA TYR A 664 -31.18 -14.80 -18.26
C TYR A 664 -32.46 -14.14 -17.74
N SER A 665 -32.78 -14.34 -16.46
CA SER A 665 -34.06 -13.95 -15.85
C SER A 665 -33.88 -13.14 -14.59
N ASP A 666 -34.40 -11.91 -14.60
CA ASP A 666 -34.41 -11.02 -13.43
C ASP A 666 -35.40 -11.48 -12.36
N LEU A 667 -36.45 -12.18 -12.79
CA LEU A 667 -37.59 -12.55 -11.94
C LEU A 667 -37.17 -13.43 -10.76
N THR A 668 -36.17 -14.30 -10.96
CA THR A 668 -35.58 -15.10 -9.88
C THR A 668 -35.11 -14.22 -8.72
N PHE A 669 -34.32 -13.20 -9.02
CA PHE A 669 -33.72 -12.36 -7.98
C PHE A 669 -34.74 -11.41 -7.34
N ILE A 670 -35.77 -10.98 -8.07
CA ILE A 670 -36.89 -10.20 -7.49
C ILE A 670 -37.61 -11.01 -6.41
N ILE A 671 -37.87 -12.30 -6.65
CA ILE A 671 -38.66 -13.12 -5.71
C ILE A 671 -37.80 -13.72 -4.59
N SER A 672 -36.52 -13.99 -4.84
CA SER A 672 -35.61 -14.56 -3.85
C SER A 672 -35.36 -13.65 -2.64
N THR A 673 -35.61 -12.35 -2.73
CA THR A 673 -35.52 -11.45 -1.56
C THR A 673 -36.46 -11.88 -0.43
N GLY A 674 -37.66 -12.38 -0.77
CA GLY A 674 -38.63 -12.87 0.21
C GLY A 674 -38.17 -14.14 0.92
N ILE A 675 -37.28 -14.93 0.30
CA ILE A 675 -36.68 -16.12 0.93
C ILE A 675 -35.79 -15.66 2.08
N ILE A 676 -34.96 -14.65 1.82
CA ILE A 676 -34.08 -14.06 2.83
C ILE A 676 -34.92 -13.43 3.95
N ASP A 677 -35.95 -12.63 3.62
CA ASP A 677 -36.86 -12.05 4.61
C ASP A 677 -37.43 -13.13 5.56
N ASN A 678 -37.92 -14.23 4.99
CA ASN A 678 -38.53 -15.32 5.75
C ASN A 678 -37.52 -16.09 6.63
N LEU A 679 -36.30 -16.32 6.13
CA LEU A 679 -35.28 -17.11 6.83
C LEU A 679 -34.45 -16.30 7.83
N ALA A 680 -34.25 -15.01 7.58
CA ALA A 680 -33.51 -14.11 8.46
C ALA A 680 -34.41 -13.51 9.56
N GLY A 681 -35.71 -13.33 9.29
CA GLY A 681 -36.64 -12.71 10.24
C GLY A 681 -36.58 -11.18 10.29
N GLU A 682 -35.82 -10.57 9.38
CA GLU A 682 -35.66 -9.12 9.19
C GLU A 682 -35.71 -8.79 7.69
N LYS A 683 -35.60 -7.52 7.30
CA LYS A 683 -35.57 -7.17 5.88
C LYS A 683 -34.26 -7.62 5.24
N TRP A 684 -34.34 -8.26 4.08
CA TRP A 684 -33.20 -8.87 3.40
C TRP A 684 -32.06 -7.87 3.13
N TYR A 685 -32.38 -6.62 2.82
CA TYR A 685 -31.37 -5.59 2.55
C TYR A 685 -30.70 -5.10 3.85
N GLU A 686 -31.41 -5.07 4.98
CA GLU A 686 -30.84 -4.83 6.32
C GLU A 686 -29.94 -6.01 6.71
N PHE A 687 -30.44 -7.24 6.57
CA PHE A 687 -29.68 -8.47 6.84
C PHE A 687 -28.33 -8.49 6.11
N VAL A 688 -28.32 -8.23 4.79
CA VAL A 688 -27.08 -8.24 4.01
C VAL A 688 -26.17 -7.05 4.36
N THR A 689 -26.75 -5.87 4.59
CA THR A 689 -25.96 -4.69 5.00
C THR A 689 -25.20 -4.96 6.29
N GLU A 690 -25.90 -5.49 7.29
CA GLU A 690 -25.35 -5.73 8.62
C GLU A 690 -24.42 -6.95 8.68
N ASN A 691 -24.77 -8.04 7.99
CA ASN A 691 -24.04 -9.30 8.13
C ASN A 691 -23.01 -9.54 7.03
N VAL A 692 -22.98 -8.70 5.99
CA VAL A 692 -21.98 -8.78 4.90
C VAL A 692 -21.26 -7.45 4.76
N TYR A 693 -21.93 -6.36 4.41
CA TYR A 693 -21.24 -5.12 4.01
C TYR A 693 -20.49 -4.46 5.18
N HIS A 694 -21.15 -4.23 6.31
CA HIS A 694 -20.55 -3.58 7.48
C HIS A 694 -19.42 -4.44 8.09
N LYS A 695 -19.53 -5.78 8.04
CA LYS A 695 -18.43 -6.68 8.45
C LYS A 695 -17.16 -6.50 7.61
N LEU A 696 -17.32 -6.18 6.33
CA LEU A 696 -16.21 -5.90 5.42
C LEU A 696 -15.65 -4.48 5.58
N GLY A 697 -16.33 -3.60 6.31
CA GLY A 697 -16.06 -2.16 6.31
C GLY A 697 -16.53 -1.46 5.04
N ALA A 698 -17.50 -2.05 4.32
CA ALA A 698 -18.02 -1.55 3.04
C ALA A 698 -19.32 -0.75 3.23
N TYR A 699 -19.22 0.45 3.80
CA TYR A 699 -20.38 1.28 4.18
C TYR A 699 -21.00 2.06 3.02
N ASP A 700 -20.31 2.24 1.90
CA ASP A 700 -20.80 2.96 0.72
C ASP A 700 -21.64 2.07 -0.20
N ILE A 701 -21.77 0.77 0.09
CA ILE A 701 -22.73 -0.10 -0.58
C ILE A 701 -24.12 0.14 -0.01
N CYS A 702 -25.02 0.76 -0.77
CA CYS A 702 -26.37 1.07 -0.29
C CYS A 702 -27.44 1.06 -1.38
N PHE A 703 -28.69 0.88 -0.95
CA PHE A 703 -29.86 1.21 -1.77
C PHE A 703 -30.28 2.65 -1.48
N ASN A 704 -30.87 3.33 -2.48
CA ASN A 704 -31.38 4.70 -2.33
C ASN A 704 -30.34 5.64 -1.70
N PRO A 705 -29.29 6.07 -2.43
CA PRO A 705 -28.14 6.77 -1.85
C PRO A 705 -28.41 8.19 -1.34
N LEU A 706 -29.47 8.87 -1.81
CA LEU A 706 -29.76 10.28 -1.50
C LEU A 706 -29.91 10.65 -0.02
N PRO A 707 -30.42 9.80 0.89
CA PRO A 707 -30.45 10.11 2.32
C PRO A 707 -29.06 10.12 2.96
N LYS A 708 -28.05 9.53 2.33
CA LYS A 708 -26.69 9.37 2.87
C LYS A 708 -25.64 10.23 2.16
N TYR A 709 -25.83 10.49 0.86
CA TYR A 709 -24.84 11.19 0.04
C TYR A 709 -25.45 12.38 -0.71
N PRO A 710 -24.67 13.46 -0.89
CA PRO A 710 -25.08 14.57 -1.74
C PRO A 710 -25.23 14.09 -3.20
N LEU A 711 -26.09 14.76 -3.96
CA LEU A 711 -26.43 14.38 -5.33
C LEU A 711 -25.18 14.35 -6.23
N GLU A 712 -24.24 15.28 -6.01
CA GLU A 712 -23.00 15.43 -6.76
C GLU A 712 -22.03 14.24 -6.62
N ARG A 713 -22.22 13.39 -5.59
CA ARG A 713 -21.47 12.14 -5.41
C ARG A 713 -22.13 10.94 -6.09
N ILE A 714 -23.25 11.12 -6.81
CA ILE A 714 -23.97 10.01 -7.43
C ILE A 714 -23.95 10.19 -8.94
N VAL A 715 -23.46 9.20 -9.68
CA VAL A 715 -23.37 9.32 -11.14
C VAL A 715 -24.78 9.19 -11.75
N PRO A 716 -25.26 10.17 -12.53
CA PRO A 716 -26.57 10.10 -13.18
C PRO A 716 -26.56 8.99 -14.22
N THR A 717 -27.69 8.31 -14.46
CA THR A 717 -27.81 7.21 -15.45
C THR A 717 -28.28 7.70 -16.82
N GLU A 718 -29.54 7.50 -17.17
CA GLU A 718 -30.12 7.91 -18.46
C GLU A 718 -31.26 8.92 -18.29
N TYR A 719 -31.65 9.58 -19.38
CA TYR A 719 -32.95 10.23 -19.47
C TYR A 719 -34.01 9.18 -19.85
N ASP A 720 -34.81 8.75 -18.86
CA ASP A 720 -35.87 7.76 -19.07
C ASP A 720 -37.07 8.41 -19.77
N SER A 721 -37.02 8.46 -21.10
CA SER A 721 -38.09 9.03 -21.92
C SER A 721 -39.36 8.16 -21.99
N LEU A 722 -39.27 6.88 -21.61
CA LEU A 722 -40.34 5.90 -21.81
C LEU A 722 -41.32 5.87 -20.64
N PHE A 723 -40.79 5.89 -19.42
CA PHE A 723 -41.57 5.72 -18.21
C PHE A 723 -41.57 6.98 -17.35
N ARG A 724 -40.43 7.34 -16.73
CA ARG A 724 -40.36 8.39 -15.69
C ARG A 724 -40.24 9.83 -16.23
N ARG A 725 -39.81 10.00 -17.48
CA ARG A 725 -39.66 11.29 -18.20
C ARG A 725 -38.75 12.29 -17.53
N GLN A 726 -37.66 11.80 -16.96
CA GLN A 726 -36.66 12.61 -16.31
C GLN A 726 -35.27 12.00 -16.48
N LEU A 727 -34.24 12.81 -16.20
CA LEU A 727 -32.91 12.29 -15.93
C LEU A 727 -32.96 11.51 -14.62
N LEU A 728 -32.43 10.30 -14.65
CA LEU A 728 -32.31 9.46 -13.46
C LEU A 728 -31.00 9.81 -12.76
N HIS A 729 -31.09 10.47 -11.61
CA HIS A 729 -29.96 10.92 -10.81
C HIS A 729 -30.29 10.68 -9.34
N GLY A 730 -29.48 9.88 -8.64
CA GLY A 730 -29.77 9.49 -7.26
C GLY A 730 -30.86 8.43 -7.08
N THR A 731 -31.43 7.91 -8.17
CA THR A 731 -32.45 6.86 -8.16
C THR A 731 -32.09 5.74 -9.13
N VAL A 732 -32.56 4.53 -8.83
CA VAL A 732 -32.24 3.34 -9.63
C VAL A 732 -32.66 3.48 -11.10
N HIS A 733 -31.81 3.00 -12.01
CA HIS A 733 -32.05 2.95 -13.43
C HIS A 733 -33.20 2.00 -13.80
N ASP A 734 -33.23 0.79 -13.23
CA ASP A 734 -34.24 -0.22 -13.55
C ASP A 734 -35.66 0.20 -13.13
N GLU A 735 -36.60 0.14 -14.07
CA GLU A 735 -37.97 0.58 -13.86
C GLU A 735 -38.72 -0.31 -12.86
N GLY A 736 -38.46 -1.63 -12.88
CA GLY A 736 -39.09 -2.58 -11.97
C GLY A 736 -38.64 -2.37 -10.52
N ALA A 737 -37.36 -2.13 -10.31
CA ALA A 737 -36.79 -1.76 -9.01
C ALA A 737 -37.33 -0.41 -8.54
N ALA A 738 -37.44 0.60 -9.43
CA ALA A 738 -38.05 1.88 -9.09
C ALA A 738 -39.50 1.71 -8.61
N MET A 739 -40.30 0.87 -9.27
CA MET A 739 -41.67 0.54 -8.85
C MET A 739 -41.75 -0.23 -7.52
N LEU A 740 -40.64 -0.77 -7.03
CA LEU A 740 -40.50 -1.40 -5.71
C LEU A 740 -39.87 -0.46 -4.67
N GLY A 741 -39.73 0.84 -4.99
CA GLY A 741 -39.16 1.86 -4.09
C GLY A 741 -37.63 1.94 -4.13
N GLY A 742 -37.01 1.50 -5.22
CA GLY A 742 -35.56 1.50 -5.41
C GLY A 742 -34.83 0.32 -4.76
N ILE A 743 -35.53 -0.53 -4.02
CA ILE A 743 -34.96 -1.68 -3.29
C ILE A 743 -35.46 -2.98 -3.93
N SER A 744 -34.60 -3.63 -4.71
CA SER A 744 -34.90 -4.92 -5.32
C SER A 744 -33.69 -5.82 -5.45
N GLY A 745 -33.93 -7.13 -5.52
CA GLY A 745 -32.85 -8.12 -5.54
C GLY A 745 -32.08 -8.18 -6.86
N HIS A 746 -32.66 -7.67 -7.95
CA HIS A 746 -32.06 -7.71 -9.28
C HIS A 746 -31.35 -6.42 -9.68
N ALA A 747 -31.66 -5.29 -9.04
CA ALA A 747 -31.16 -3.94 -9.31
C ALA A 747 -31.46 -2.97 -8.14
N GLY A 748 -30.75 -1.83 -8.08
CA GLY A 748 -31.00 -0.75 -7.11
C GLY A 748 -29.86 -0.45 -6.14
N LEU A 749 -28.81 -1.27 -6.15
CA LEU A 749 -27.63 -1.05 -5.33
C LEU A 749 -26.70 -0.03 -5.98
N PHE A 750 -26.14 0.84 -5.14
CA PHE A 750 -25.11 1.80 -5.47
C PHE A 750 -23.85 1.49 -4.66
N ALA A 751 -22.68 1.74 -5.22
CA ALA A 751 -21.41 1.60 -4.51
C ALA A 751 -20.29 2.44 -5.14
N THR A 752 -19.27 2.74 -4.34
CA THR A 752 -17.93 3.13 -4.81
C THR A 752 -17.15 1.89 -5.27
N ALA A 753 -16.11 2.07 -6.09
CA ALA A 753 -15.30 0.92 -6.52
C ALA A 753 -14.57 0.24 -5.35
N ASN A 754 -14.08 1.03 -4.38
CA ASN A 754 -13.35 0.52 -3.22
C ASN A 754 -14.20 -0.44 -2.37
N ASP A 755 -15.43 -0.05 -2.05
CA ASP A 755 -16.29 -0.88 -1.20
C ASP A 755 -16.81 -2.12 -1.94
N LEU A 756 -17.12 -1.97 -3.23
CA LEU A 756 -17.45 -3.13 -4.04
C LEU A 756 -16.25 -4.09 -4.18
N MET A 757 -15.03 -3.58 -4.28
CA MET A 757 -13.79 -4.37 -4.32
C MET A 757 -13.61 -5.22 -3.05
N LYS A 758 -13.95 -4.71 -1.85
CA LYS A 758 -13.92 -5.49 -0.60
C LYS A 758 -14.81 -6.73 -0.68
N LEU A 759 -16.03 -6.57 -1.21
CA LEU A 759 -16.97 -7.68 -1.38
C LEU A 759 -16.49 -8.68 -2.44
N MET A 760 -16.00 -8.19 -3.58
CA MET A 760 -15.48 -9.05 -4.65
C MET A 760 -14.22 -9.80 -4.20
N GLU A 761 -13.35 -9.17 -3.41
CA GLU A 761 -12.16 -9.81 -2.86
C GLU A 761 -12.51 -10.89 -1.83
N MET A 762 -13.57 -10.70 -1.02
CA MET A 762 -14.10 -11.77 -0.16
C MET A 762 -14.54 -12.99 -0.98
N TYR A 763 -15.20 -12.77 -2.13
CA TYR A 763 -15.54 -13.88 -3.03
C TYR A 763 -14.31 -14.53 -3.67
N ARG A 764 -13.32 -13.75 -4.14
CA ARG A 764 -12.07 -14.29 -4.70
C ARG A 764 -11.33 -15.15 -3.68
N ARG A 765 -11.35 -14.73 -2.41
CA ARG A 765 -10.78 -15.45 -1.25
C ARG A 765 -11.67 -16.61 -0.74
N MET A 766 -12.65 -17.04 -1.52
CA MET A 766 -13.54 -18.16 -1.20
C MET A 766 -14.24 -17.97 0.15
N GLY A 767 -14.69 -16.74 0.42
CA GLY A 767 -15.53 -16.40 1.57
C GLY A 767 -14.79 -15.82 2.77
N GLU A 768 -13.45 -15.76 2.75
CA GLU A 768 -12.63 -15.20 3.84
C GLU A 768 -12.27 -13.72 3.59
N TYR A 769 -12.51 -12.87 4.59
CA TYR A 769 -12.03 -11.48 4.60
C TYR A 769 -11.93 -10.94 6.03
N GLY A 770 -10.94 -10.10 6.32
CA GLY A 770 -10.70 -9.57 7.68
C GLY A 770 -10.28 -10.64 8.70
N GLY A 771 -9.89 -11.84 8.25
CA GLY A 771 -9.61 -12.99 9.12
C GLY A 771 -10.86 -13.73 9.59
N GLU A 772 -12.04 -13.43 9.02
CA GLU A 772 -13.31 -14.11 9.27
C GLU A 772 -13.76 -14.85 8.00
N GLN A 773 -14.27 -16.09 8.18
CA GLN A 773 -14.96 -16.83 7.12
C GLN A 773 -16.45 -16.40 7.12
N ILE A 774 -16.79 -15.42 6.29
CA ILE A 774 -18.14 -14.82 6.23
C ILE A 774 -19.12 -15.75 5.50
N ILE A 775 -18.69 -16.30 4.35
CA ILE A 775 -19.41 -17.33 3.59
C ILE A 775 -18.55 -18.57 3.61
N SER A 776 -19.09 -19.76 3.84
CA SER A 776 -18.26 -20.97 3.90
C SER A 776 -17.64 -21.30 2.54
N ARG A 777 -16.42 -21.87 2.57
CA ARG A 777 -15.69 -22.25 1.36
C ARG A 777 -16.47 -23.21 0.46
N ASP A 778 -17.17 -24.19 1.05
CA ASP A 778 -17.96 -25.17 0.29
C ASP A 778 -19.14 -24.53 -0.44
N VAL A 779 -19.75 -23.48 0.14
CA VAL A 779 -20.80 -22.70 -0.52
C VAL A 779 -20.20 -21.91 -1.68
N MET A 780 -19.06 -21.25 -1.49
CA MET A 780 -18.38 -20.53 -2.58
C MET A 780 -17.99 -21.46 -3.73
N GLU A 781 -17.40 -22.61 -3.46
CA GLU A 781 -17.03 -23.61 -4.47
C GLU A 781 -18.27 -24.12 -5.22
N ARG A 782 -19.37 -24.39 -4.50
CA ARG A 782 -20.64 -24.84 -5.08
C ARG A 782 -21.25 -23.77 -5.99
N TYR A 783 -21.22 -22.50 -5.59
CA TYR A 783 -21.86 -21.40 -6.33
C TYR A 783 -21.04 -20.93 -7.53
N THR A 784 -19.71 -21.07 -7.49
CA THR A 784 -18.80 -20.61 -8.54
C THR A 784 -18.48 -21.68 -9.59
N ARG A 785 -18.86 -22.95 -9.35
CA ARG A 785 -18.78 -24.03 -10.34
C ARG A 785 -19.85 -23.88 -11.44
N VAL A 786 -19.51 -24.26 -12.67
CA VAL A 786 -20.50 -24.45 -13.75
C VAL A 786 -21.52 -25.52 -13.35
N GLN A 787 -22.81 -25.21 -13.47
CA GLN A 787 -23.86 -26.10 -12.96
C GLN A 787 -24.39 -27.09 -14.00
N PHE A 788 -24.58 -26.64 -15.25
CA PHE A 788 -25.27 -27.41 -16.28
C PHE A 788 -24.54 -27.35 -17.64
N PRO A 789 -23.28 -27.79 -17.73
CA PRO A 789 -22.51 -27.75 -18.98
C PRO A 789 -23.16 -28.55 -20.11
N GLU A 790 -23.92 -29.60 -19.79
CA GLU A 790 -24.67 -30.42 -20.75
C GLU A 790 -25.79 -29.66 -21.46
N ASN A 791 -26.24 -28.53 -20.89
CA ASN A 791 -27.25 -27.64 -21.48
C ASN A 791 -26.62 -26.42 -22.17
N ASP A 792 -25.32 -26.48 -22.47
CA ASP A 792 -24.50 -25.34 -22.95
C ASP A 792 -24.63 -24.11 -22.01
N ASN A 793 -24.92 -24.35 -20.73
CA ASN A 793 -25.11 -23.32 -19.74
C ASN A 793 -23.83 -23.14 -18.92
N ARG A 794 -23.06 -22.10 -19.28
CA ARG A 794 -21.82 -21.77 -18.57
C ARG A 794 -22.02 -21.31 -17.13
N ARG A 795 -23.22 -20.92 -16.69
CA ARG A 795 -23.41 -20.18 -15.43
C ARG A 795 -23.00 -20.97 -14.18
N GLY A 796 -22.47 -20.23 -13.21
CA GLY A 796 -22.53 -20.62 -11.80
C GLY A 796 -23.90 -20.30 -11.21
N LEU A 797 -24.07 -20.56 -9.91
CA LEU A 797 -25.28 -20.15 -9.21
C LEU A 797 -25.23 -18.64 -8.98
N GLY A 798 -25.97 -17.90 -9.79
CA GLY A 798 -26.00 -16.43 -9.80
C GLY A 798 -24.79 -15.76 -10.46
N PHE A 799 -23.65 -16.43 -10.60
CA PHE A 799 -22.45 -15.87 -11.23
C PHE A 799 -22.34 -16.16 -12.73
N ASP A 800 -21.78 -15.19 -13.47
CA ASP A 800 -21.19 -15.42 -14.78
C ASP A 800 -19.90 -16.25 -14.67
N LYS A 801 -19.63 -17.02 -15.72
CA LYS A 801 -18.41 -17.83 -15.92
C LYS A 801 -17.83 -17.59 -17.31
N PRO A 802 -16.56 -17.94 -17.58
CA PRO A 802 -16.07 -17.97 -18.95
C PRO A 802 -16.90 -18.90 -19.84
N TYR A 803 -16.77 -18.76 -21.16
CA TYR A 803 -17.34 -19.77 -22.06
C TYR A 803 -16.72 -21.15 -21.77
N LEU A 804 -17.49 -22.23 -21.98
CA LEU A 804 -17.04 -23.59 -21.66
C LEU A 804 -15.75 -23.98 -22.40
N ASN A 805 -15.57 -23.45 -23.61
CA ASN A 805 -14.41 -23.66 -24.46
C ASN A 805 -13.52 -22.41 -24.60
N ASN A 806 -13.56 -21.48 -23.63
CA ASN A 806 -12.92 -20.15 -23.71
C ASN A 806 -11.47 -20.20 -24.21
N GLY A 807 -10.64 -21.10 -23.67
CA GLY A 807 -9.22 -21.22 -24.04
C GLY A 807 -8.95 -21.73 -25.46
N THR A 808 -9.98 -22.13 -26.20
CA THR A 808 -9.88 -22.60 -27.60
C THR A 808 -10.47 -21.61 -28.61
N LEU A 809 -11.16 -20.58 -28.13
CA LEU A 809 -11.80 -19.57 -28.97
C LEU A 809 -10.78 -18.54 -29.46
N SER A 810 -11.09 -17.88 -30.58
CA SER A 810 -10.30 -16.71 -30.99
C SER A 810 -10.46 -15.58 -29.97
N PRO A 811 -9.47 -14.68 -29.79
CA PRO A 811 -9.56 -13.61 -28.78
C PRO A 811 -10.79 -12.68 -28.88
N ALA A 812 -11.38 -12.57 -30.07
CA ALA A 812 -12.59 -11.79 -30.30
C ALA A 812 -13.87 -12.49 -29.81
N GLU A 813 -13.83 -13.81 -29.65
CA GLU A 813 -14.98 -14.66 -29.30
C GLU A 813 -14.96 -15.09 -27.82
N THR A 814 -13.88 -14.83 -27.09
CA THR A 814 -13.74 -15.19 -25.67
C THR A 814 -14.61 -14.32 -24.77
N TYR A 815 -15.01 -14.88 -23.62
CA TYR A 815 -15.64 -14.18 -22.52
C TYR A 815 -15.11 -14.73 -21.19
N PRO A 816 -14.83 -13.88 -20.19
CA PRO A 816 -14.85 -12.42 -20.23
C PRO A 816 -13.63 -11.82 -20.95
N ALA A 817 -12.54 -12.59 -21.06
CA ALA A 817 -11.28 -12.22 -21.67
C ALA A 817 -10.55 -13.51 -22.10
N PRO A 818 -9.63 -13.45 -23.07
CA PRO A 818 -8.85 -14.61 -23.49
C PRO A 818 -8.07 -15.29 -22.35
N GLY A 819 -7.45 -14.50 -21.46
CA GLY A 819 -6.64 -14.99 -20.35
C GLY A 819 -7.44 -15.51 -19.14
N ALA A 820 -8.77 -15.44 -19.17
CA ALA A 820 -9.61 -15.81 -18.04
C ALA A 820 -9.70 -17.35 -17.88
N PRO A 821 -9.26 -17.92 -16.74
CA PRO A 821 -9.28 -19.35 -16.50
C PRO A 821 -10.72 -19.83 -16.17
N PRO A 822 -11.06 -21.11 -16.42
CA PRO A 822 -12.39 -21.67 -16.19
C PRO A 822 -12.92 -21.49 -14.77
N GLU A 823 -12.05 -21.39 -13.77
CA GLU A 823 -12.36 -21.19 -12.35
C GLU A 823 -12.85 -19.77 -12.06
N SER A 824 -12.46 -18.78 -12.86
CA SER A 824 -12.85 -17.39 -12.66
C SER A 824 -14.35 -17.15 -12.87
N PHE A 825 -14.90 -16.12 -12.24
CA PHE A 825 -16.33 -15.86 -12.20
C PHE A 825 -16.61 -14.38 -11.95
N GLY A 826 -17.82 -13.92 -12.22
CA GLY A 826 -18.15 -12.50 -12.04
C GLY A 826 -19.59 -12.15 -12.39
N HIS A 827 -19.83 -10.90 -12.76
CA HIS A 827 -21.13 -10.45 -13.27
C HIS A 827 -21.02 -9.12 -14.02
N SER A 828 -21.86 -8.93 -15.04
CA SER A 828 -22.00 -7.63 -15.73
C SER A 828 -23.26 -6.88 -15.31
N GLY A 829 -23.22 -5.55 -15.31
CA GLY A 829 -24.36 -4.67 -15.04
C GLY A 829 -24.83 -3.95 -16.30
N TYR A 830 -26.15 -3.74 -16.39
CA TYR A 830 -26.77 -3.10 -17.56
C TYR A 830 -26.29 -1.66 -17.76
N THR A 831 -26.07 -0.92 -16.67
CA THR A 831 -25.51 0.45 -16.67
C THR A 831 -24.06 0.51 -17.17
N GLY A 832 -23.39 -0.64 -17.35
CA GLY A 832 -22.01 -0.72 -17.85
C GLY A 832 -21.01 -1.22 -16.81
N THR A 833 -21.46 -1.43 -15.58
CA THR A 833 -20.63 -1.98 -14.51
C THR A 833 -20.19 -3.43 -14.79
N PHE A 834 -19.09 -3.84 -14.20
CA PHE A 834 -18.54 -5.19 -14.36
C PHE A 834 -17.65 -5.54 -13.17
N VAL A 835 -17.82 -6.76 -12.67
CA VAL A 835 -16.98 -7.34 -11.63
C VAL A 835 -16.50 -8.71 -12.06
N TRP A 836 -15.23 -9.01 -11.76
CA TRP A 836 -14.63 -10.31 -12.07
C TRP A 836 -13.62 -10.74 -11.02
N MET A 837 -13.71 -11.99 -10.60
CA MET A 837 -12.87 -12.63 -9.60
C MET A 837 -12.20 -13.85 -10.21
N ASP A 838 -10.88 -13.87 -10.16
CA ASP A 838 -10.04 -14.97 -10.62
C ASP A 838 -9.22 -15.50 -9.45
N PRO A 839 -9.64 -16.63 -8.84
CA PRO A 839 -8.91 -17.23 -7.73
C PRO A 839 -7.59 -17.88 -8.15
N VAL A 840 -7.39 -18.21 -9.43
CA VAL A 840 -6.18 -18.89 -9.94
C VAL A 840 -5.03 -17.89 -10.10
N ASN A 841 -5.30 -16.76 -10.76
CA ASN A 841 -4.30 -15.71 -10.95
C ASN A 841 -4.32 -14.66 -9.82
N GLU A 842 -5.21 -14.87 -8.85
CA GLU A 842 -5.45 -14.01 -7.70
C GLU A 842 -5.88 -12.58 -8.06
N ILE A 843 -6.67 -12.41 -9.12
CA ILE A 843 -7.13 -11.10 -9.61
C ILE A 843 -8.55 -10.81 -9.15
N THR A 844 -8.79 -9.58 -8.69
CA THR A 844 -10.13 -9.01 -8.53
C THR A 844 -10.21 -7.74 -9.36
N TYR A 845 -11.26 -7.62 -10.18
CA TYR A 845 -11.45 -6.52 -11.13
C TYR A 845 -12.83 -5.90 -10.94
N VAL A 846 -12.86 -4.58 -10.74
CA VAL A 846 -14.07 -3.76 -10.69
C VAL A 846 -13.97 -2.67 -11.76
N PHE A 847 -15.02 -2.56 -12.57
CA PHE A 847 -15.20 -1.48 -13.54
C PHE A 847 -16.57 -0.88 -13.35
N LEU A 848 -16.60 0.40 -12.98
CA LEU A 848 -17.83 1.16 -12.84
C LEU A 848 -17.91 2.16 -13.97
N SER A 849 -19.04 2.21 -14.66
CA SER A 849 -19.32 3.20 -15.69
C SER A 849 -20.81 3.41 -15.77
N ASN A 850 -21.18 4.40 -16.56
CA ASN A 850 -22.56 4.59 -16.92
C ASN A 850 -22.74 4.72 -18.44
N ARG A 851 -22.64 3.58 -19.14
CA ARG A 851 -22.80 3.50 -20.61
C ARG A 851 -24.18 3.92 -21.11
N VAL A 852 -25.18 3.93 -20.24
CA VAL A 852 -26.57 4.27 -20.60
C VAL A 852 -26.82 5.78 -20.58
N HIS A 853 -25.82 6.61 -20.25
CA HIS A 853 -25.96 8.05 -20.44
C HIS A 853 -25.73 8.46 -21.90
N PRO A 854 -26.54 9.38 -22.46
CA PRO A 854 -27.82 9.85 -21.94
C PRO A 854 -28.99 8.90 -22.26
N THR A 855 -28.76 7.86 -23.07
CA THR A 855 -29.76 6.87 -23.46
C THR A 855 -29.21 5.44 -23.38
N ARG A 856 -30.05 4.48 -22.96
CA ARG A 856 -29.75 3.05 -22.97
C ARG A 856 -29.37 2.45 -24.34
N ASN A 857 -29.69 3.15 -25.44
CA ASN A 857 -29.42 2.73 -26.82
C ASN A 857 -27.93 2.92 -27.23
N ASN A 858 -27.00 2.52 -26.37
CA ASN A 858 -25.56 2.59 -26.60
C ASN A 858 -24.89 1.25 -26.25
N ASN A 859 -24.43 0.51 -27.26
CA ASN A 859 -23.79 -0.79 -27.09
C ASN A 859 -22.26 -0.77 -27.27
N LEU A 860 -21.68 0.42 -27.50
CA LEU A 860 -20.26 0.58 -27.85
C LEU A 860 -19.33 0.01 -26.78
N LEU A 861 -19.70 0.05 -25.50
CA LEU A 861 -18.91 -0.56 -24.41
C LEU A 861 -18.64 -2.06 -24.65
N SER A 862 -19.65 -2.79 -25.16
CA SER A 862 -19.54 -4.22 -25.45
C SER A 862 -18.94 -4.47 -26.84
N GLU A 863 -19.33 -3.69 -27.84
CA GLU A 863 -18.83 -3.82 -29.22
C GLU A 863 -17.31 -3.56 -29.30
N LEU A 864 -16.83 -2.56 -28.57
CA LEU A 864 -15.40 -2.24 -28.44
C LEU A 864 -14.66 -3.13 -27.43
N ARG A 865 -15.37 -4.07 -26.78
CA ARG A 865 -14.81 -5.02 -25.81
C ARG A 865 -14.01 -4.35 -24.68
N ILE A 866 -14.37 -3.14 -24.25
CA ILE A 866 -13.60 -2.35 -23.29
C ILE A 866 -13.31 -3.13 -21.99
N ARG A 867 -14.35 -3.73 -21.40
CA ARG A 867 -14.22 -4.53 -20.16
C ARG A 867 -13.30 -5.73 -20.32
N ALA A 868 -13.41 -6.43 -21.46
CA ALA A 868 -12.57 -7.58 -21.79
C ALA A 868 -11.12 -7.15 -22.05
N GLY A 869 -10.92 -6.03 -22.74
CA GLY A 869 -9.60 -5.47 -23.04
C GLY A 869 -8.86 -5.02 -21.79
N ILE A 870 -9.55 -4.39 -20.84
CA ILE A 870 -8.98 -4.02 -19.53
C ILE A 870 -8.57 -5.28 -18.77
N LEU A 871 -9.46 -6.27 -18.64
CA LEU A 871 -9.14 -7.52 -17.95
C LEU A 871 -7.97 -8.26 -18.62
N GLN A 872 -7.92 -8.28 -19.96
CA GLN A 872 -6.78 -8.85 -20.69
C GLN A 872 -5.49 -8.08 -20.44
N ALA A 873 -5.54 -6.75 -20.34
CA ALA A 873 -4.38 -5.94 -20.00
C ALA A 873 -3.80 -6.31 -18.61
N VAL A 874 -4.66 -6.69 -17.65
CA VAL A 874 -4.20 -7.21 -16.35
C VAL A 874 -3.43 -8.52 -16.53
N TYR A 875 -3.99 -9.48 -17.27
CA TYR A 875 -3.32 -10.77 -17.55
C TYR A 875 -1.97 -10.58 -18.25
N ASP A 876 -1.92 -9.75 -19.29
CA ASP A 876 -0.71 -9.51 -20.08
C ASP A 876 0.39 -8.75 -19.32
N SER A 877 0.04 -8.18 -18.17
CA SER A 877 0.97 -7.43 -17.32
C SER A 877 1.64 -8.30 -16.26
N ILE A 878 1.23 -9.55 -16.07
CA ILE A 878 1.86 -10.47 -15.12
C ILE A 878 3.31 -10.74 -15.52
N ILE A 879 4.23 -10.49 -14.59
CA ILE A 879 5.66 -10.81 -14.71
C ILE A 879 5.91 -12.12 -13.97
N PHE A 880 6.72 -13.00 -14.57
CA PHE A 880 7.19 -14.26 -13.98
C PHE A 880 8.58 -14.11 -13.40
#